data_AF-A0A3R7B624-F1
#
_entry.id   AF-A0A3R7B624-F1
#
_cell.length_a   1.000
_cell.length_b   1.000
_cell.length_c   1.000
_cell.angle_alpha   90.00
_cell.angle_beta   90.00
_cell.angle_gamma   90.00
#
_symmetry.space_group_name_H-M   'P 1'
#
loop_
_entity.id
_entity.type
_entity.pdbx_description
1 polymer ?
#
loop_
_entity_poly.entity_id
_entity_poly.type
_entity_poly.pdbx_seq_one_letter_code
_entity_poly.pdbx_strand_id
1 'polypeptide(L)'
;MTEKKLRIALAGNANVGKSLTGESEVLIQREGRWEIARLRDIVEHTLASQPSARLGDSEISTPNSLFVVSLDPETMRAVKAKVSKVLRHRETRRLVRVRTRSGRVVTATRDHNFIVMLNGELRVVEGEHLSPGDRIPILEETPPVPEGISSTKISWDVVERIEEVNPKGEYVYDLVVEGYENFMLANGLFVHNSVIFNQLTGLHQHIGNWPGKTVEKAEGTLHFKGYEIDIIDLPGIYSLSTFSLEELISREYIAVEKPDIVINVVDASVLERNLFFTLQLMELETPMVIALNQMDIAAKKGIKIDCKKLEKLLGVPVVPTVAITGRGIYQLLEKAVEAAEKGGIKPLRIEYGEEVEERIRKLTDLIEKIEFKYPARWTAIKLLEGDREVEREIQKIKPEIVQTARRLSKEIEKIHGHPCSTVITSERYEVAGRIVREVQQIVTPIKPSLSERIHEITTHRVLGYLVMGLVLLAVFYSIFAFGDYASGILEDLLYGLEPPFKAIFGEGLLGDLLWGGVMEGLIAGITIVLPYIVPFYLILYMLEDSGYLSRIAFLTDSVMHKMGLHGKAFIPIMLAYGCNVPACLSCRIMETQRERLLAAFVVTLVPCAAVTVIVLGLVGRFVGVNWALTLYIVNIILVFVLGRFAFNILPGEPTALIMEMSDYRIPHLKTVLKQTWFRLEEYIKIAFPLIMVSSFLIKTIEVLGLLGVFQAVLSPVATVWLGLPREVGITLIFGILRKELMLVMLAAI
;
A
#
# COMPACT_ATOMS: atom_id res chain seq x y z
N MET A 1 -24.25 36.04 -32.88
CA MET A 1 -22.85 35.72 -33.23
C MET A 1 -22.80 34.21 -33.37
N THR A 2 -22.40 33.69 -34.52
CA THR A 2 -22.25 32.23 -34.74
C THR A 2 -21.08 31.73 -33.91
N GLU A 3 -21.34 30.91 -32.89
CA GLU A 3 -20.29 30.24 -32.12
C GLU A 3 -19.48 29.33 -33.04
N LYS A 4 -18.15 29.39 -32.96
CA LYS A 4 -17.25 28.52 -33.73
C LYS A 4 -17.13 27.18 -33.00
N LYS A 5 -17.30 26.07 -33.71
CA LYS A 5 -17.11 24.72 -33.15
C LYS A 5 -15.65 24.27 -33.27
N LEU A 6 -15.13 23.62 -32.24
CA LEU A 6 -13.78 23.07 -32.18
C LEU A 6 -13.82 21.65 -31.62
N ARG A 7 -13.21 20.67 -32.28
CA ARG A 7 -13.12 19.29 -31.80
C ARG A 7 -11.73 19.04 -31.22
N ILE A 8 -11.67 18.74 -29.93
CA ILE A 8 -10.44 18.39 -29.22
C ILE A 8 -10.48 16.93 -28.82
N ALA A 9 -9.38 16.20 -29.02
CA ALA A 9 -9.23 14.87 -28.43
C ALA A 9 -8.23 14.92 -27.27
N LEU A 10 -8.55 14.28 -26.14
CA LEU A 10 -7.57 14.02 -25.08
C LEU A 10 -6.89 12.69 -25.38
N ALA A 11 -5.56 12.70 -25.48
CA ALA A 11 -4.76 11.51 -25.71
C ALA A 11 -3.76 11.32 -24.57
N GLY A 12 -3.52 10.05 -24.22
CA GLY A 12 -2.72 9.67 -23.06
C GLY A 12 -3.62 9.21 -21.90
N ASN A 13 -3.01 8.82 -20.78
CA ASN A 13 -3.79 8.33 -19.64
C ASN A 13 -4.51 9.49 -18.91
N ALA A 14 -5.72 9.83 -19.35
CA ALA A 14 -6.53 10.93 -18.83
C ALA A 14 -7.48 10.53 -17.67
N ASN A 15 -7.55 9.25 -17.31
CA ASN A 15 -8.36 8.69 -16.21
C ASN A 15 -9.85 9.11 -16.27
N VAL A 16 -10.66 8.47 -17.13
CA VAL A 16 -12.13 8.69 -17.26
C VAL A 16 -12.88 7.35 -17.23
N GLY A 17 -14.09 7.32 -16.65
CA GLY A 17 -15.02 6.16 -16.70
C GLY A 17 -15.21 5.39 -15.39
N LYS A 18 -15.48 6.04 -14.25
CA LYS A 18 -15.42 5.38 -12.93
C LYS A 18 -16.75 5.56 -12.17
N SER A 19 -17.69 4.61 -12.23
CA SER A 19 -18.99 4.73 -11.54
C SER A 19 -19.39 3.51 -10.69
N LEU A 20 -20.31 3.73 -9.74
CA LEU A 20 -20.78 2.74 -8.77
C LEU A 20 -22.24 2.35 -8.96
N THR A 21 -22.67 1.21 -8.42
CA THR A 21 -24.09 0.85 -8.41
C THR A 21 -24.92 1.78 -7.52
N GLY A 22 -26.17 2.04 -7.90
CA GLY A 22 -27.09 2.91 -7.16
C GLY A 22 -27.47 2.43 -5.74
N GLU A 23 -27.27 1.14 -5.45
CA GLU A 23 -27.46 0.58 -4.09
C GLU A 23 -26.30 0.91 -3.15
N SER A 24 -25.20 1.48 -3.65
CA SER A 24 -24.08 1.90 -2.82
C SER A 24 -24.54 3.04 -1.91
N GLU A 25 -24.39 2.86 -0.61
CA GLU A 25 -24.72 3.89 0.36
C GLU A 25 -23.53 4.83 0.55
N VAL A 26 -23.79 6.14 0.69
CA VAL A 26 -22.79 7.19 0.89
C VAL A 26 -23.17 8.00 2.11
N LEU A 27 -22.17 8.34 2.92
CA LEU A 27 -22.35 9.28 4.03
C LEU A 27 -22.29 10.71 3.48
N ILE A 28 -23.42 11.41 3.55
CA ILE A 28 -23.57 12.77 3.02
C ILE A 28 -23.95 13.77 4.12
N GLN A 29 -23.63 15.04 3.91
CA GLN A 29 -24.16 16.14 4.69
C GLN A 29 -25.05 17.03 3.83
N ARG A 30 -26.30 17.22 4.23
CA ARG A 30 -27.26 18.16 3.64
C ARG A 30 -27.76 19.11 4.72
N GLU A 31 -27.81 20.41 4.43
CA GLU A 31 -28.31 21.44 5.36
C GLU A 31 -27.66 21.40 6.77
N GLY A 32 -26.39 20.98 6.84
CA GLY A 32 -25.63 20.87 8.10
C GLY A 32 -25.84 19.57 8.88
N ARG A 33 -26.72 18.66 8.45
CA ARG A 33 -26.95 17.34 9.09
C ARG A 33 -26.34 16.21 8.26
N TRP A 34 -25.68 15.27 8.93
CA TRP A 34 -25.11 14.07 8.31
C TRP A 34 -26.14 12.95 8.27
N GLU A 35 -26.27 12.30 7.12
CA GLU A 35 -27.16 11.16 6.90
C GLU A 35 -26.51 10.15 5.94
N ILE A 36 -26.94 8.90 6.04
CA ILE A 36 -26.59 7.86 5.07
C ILE A 36 -27.71 7.81 4.05
N ALA A 37 -27.36 7.94 2.77
CA ALA A 37 -28.31 7.82 1.68
C ALA A 37 -27.74 6.96 0.56
N ARG A 38 -28.61 6.29 -0.20
CA ARG A 38 -28.19 5.54 -1.38
C ARG A 38 -27.76 6.51 -2.48
N LEU A 39 -26.72 6.16 -3.23
CA LEU A 39 -26.21 6.95 -4.34
C LEU A 39 -27.32 7.26 -5.35
N ARG A 40 -28.19 6.28 -5.62
CA ARG A 40 -29.41 6.47 -6.40
C ARG A 40 -30.26 7.60 -5.83
N ASP A 41 -30.69 7.49 -4.59
CA ASP A 41 -31.60 8.48 -3.99
C ASP A 41 -30.99 9.88 -3.94
N ILE A 42 -29.67 9.98 -3.69
CA ILE A 42 -28.93 11.24 -3.71
C ILE A 42 -29.00 11.88 -5.09
N VAL A 43 -28.65 11.11 -6.13
CA VAL A 43 -28.56 11.58 -7.51
C VAL A 43 -29.95 11.85 -8.06
N GLU A 44 -30.90 10.91 -7.95
CA GLU A 44 -32.28 11.05 -8.42
C GLU A 44 -33.00 12.24 -7.77
N HIS A 45 -32.85 12.42 -6.45
CA HIS A 45 -33.41 13.58 -5.76
C HIS A 45 -32.82 14.89 -6.29
N THR A 46 -31.51 14.93 -6.54
CA THR A 46 -30.85 16.14 -7.06
C THR A 46 -31.25 16.40 -8.51
N LEU A 47 -31.39 15.36 -9.33
CA LEU A 47 -31.89 15.46 -10.71
C LEU A 47 -33.34 15.94 -10.77
N ALA A 48 -34.16 15.56 -9.80
CA ALA A 48 -35.57 15.97 -9.70
C ALA A 48 -35.77 17.38 -9.11
N SER A 49 -34.85 17.84 -8.25
CA SER A 49 -35.01 19.10 -7.50
C SER A 49 -34.15 20.27 -8.01
N GLN A 50 -33.13 20.00 -8.83
CA GLN A 50 -32.22 21.01 -9.38
C GLN A 50 -32.19 20.93 -10.91
N PRO A 51 -31.81 22.03 -11.60
CA PRO A 51 -31.58 21.99 -13.05
C PRO A 51 -30.59 20.88 -13.40
N SER A 52 -31.07 19.91 -14.16
CA SER A 52 -30.28 18.77 -14.63
C SER A 52 -30.05 18.87 -16.13
N ALA A 53 -28.87 18.45 -16.57
CA ALA A 53 -28.55 18.26 -17.98
C ALA A 53 -28.69 16.76 -18.29
N ARG A 54 -29.57 16.43 -19.23
CA ARG A 54 -29.75 15.07 -19.77
C ARG A 54 -29.07 14.99 -21.13
N LEU A 55 -28.16 14.04 -21.27
CA LEU A 55 -27.26 13.90 -22.42
C LEU A 55 -27.17 12.41 -22.78
N GLY A 56 -28.01 11.96 -23.72
CA GLY A 56 -28.12 10.55 -24.10
C GLY A 56 -28.66 9.70 -22.94
N ASP A 57 -27.93 8.65 -22.58
CA ASP A 57 -28.23 7.76 -21.45
C ASP A 57 -27.65 8.25 -20.10
N SER A 58 -27.05 9.45 -20.09
CA SER A 58 -26.45 10.08 -18.90
C SER A 58 -27.21 11.33 -18.45
N GLU A 59 -27.28 11.54 -17.14
CA GLU A 59 -27.91 12.70 -16.51
C GLU A 59 -27.08 13.20 -15.34
N ILE A 60 -26.98 14.52 -15.24
CA ILE A 60 -26.08 15.15 -14.30
C ILE A 60 -26.66 16.46 -13.76
N SER A 61 -26.40 16.73 -12.50
CA SER A 61 -26.91 17.93 -11.83
C SER A 61 -25.96 18.43 -10.76
N THR A 62 -26.10 19.69 -10.42
CA THR A 62 -25.33 20.35 -9.37
C THR A 62 -26.15 20.35 -8.08
N PRO A 63 -25.71 19.66 -7.01
CA PRO A 63 -26.46 19.65 -5.77
C PRO A 63 -26.31 20.97 -4.99
N ASN A 64 -27.40 21.43 -4.37
CA ASN A 64 -27.33 22.54 -3.42
C ASN A 64 -26.74 22.05 -2.09
N SER A 65 -25.56 22.59 -1.72
CA SER A 65 -24.92 22.39 -0.41
C SER A 65 -24.84 20.93 0.06
N LEU A 66 -24.32 20.05 -0.81
CA LEU A 66 -24.04 18.64 -0.50
C LEU A 66 -22.55 18.44 -0.20
N PHE A 67 -22.25 17.73 0.89
CA PHE A 67 -20.89 17.35 1.25
C PHE A 67 -20.77 15.84 1.46
N VAL A 68 -19.58 15.32 1.22
CA VAL A 68 -19.20 13.92 1.47
C VAL A 68 -17.93 13.88 2.29
N VAL A 69 -17.54 12.68 2.71
CA VAL A 69 -16.23 12.42 3.29
C VAL A 69 -15.29 11.97 2.18
N SER A 70 -14.11 12.58 2.11
CA SER A 70 -13.03 12.20 1.20
C SER A 70 -11.75 11.91 1.99
N LEU A 71 -10.83 11.16 1.40
CA LEU A 71 -9.51 10.88 1.90
C LEU A 71 -8.54 11.90 1.32
N ASP A 72 -7.95 12.71 2.19
CA ASP A 72 -6.83 13.57 1.83
C ASP A 72 -5.57 12.70 1.65
N PRO A 73 -4.97 12.65 0.44
CA PRO A 73 -3.81 11.81 0.17
C PRO A 73 -2.52 12.32 0.83
N GLU A 74 -2.45 13.59 1.24
CA GLU A 74 -1.28 14.15 1.92
C GLU A 74 -1.32 13.87 3.42
N THR A 75 -2.49 14.03 4.04
CA THR A 75 -2.65 13.84 5.48
C THR A 75 -3.13 12.45 5.87
N MET A 76 -3.60 11.65 4.91
CA MET A 76 -4.22 10.34 5.11
C MET A 76 -5.39 10.38 6.10
N ARG A 77 -6.11 11.51 6.12
CA ARG A 77 -7.26 11.75 6.99
C ARG A 77 -8.52 11.88 6.17
N ALA A 78 -9.62 11.45 6.77
CA ALA A 78 -10.93 11.78 6.28
C ALA A 78 -11.16 13.30 6.41
N VAL A 79 -11.65 13.93 5.37
CA VAL A 79 -11.93 15.37 5.32
C VAL A 79 -13.32 15.58 4.74
N LYS A 80 -14.01 16.60 5.24
CA LYS A 80 -15.28 17.03 4.68
C LYS A 80 -14.99 17.73 3.35
N ALA A 81 -15.58 17.24 2.27
CA ALA A 81 -15.39 17.76 0.94
C ALA A 81 -16.72 18.06 0.26
N LYS A 82 -16.77 19.12 -0.54
CA LYS A 82 -17.99 19.56 -1.22
C LYS A 82 -18.22 18.72 -2.47
N VAL A 83 -19.44 18.21 -2.64
CA VAL A 83 -19.85 17.59 -3.89
C VAL A 83 -20.16 18.69 -4.88
N SER A 84 -19.39 18.75 -5.95
CA SER A 84 -19.57 19.72 -7.02
C SER A 84 -20.62 19.25 -8.03
N LYS A 85 -20.74 17.93 -8.27
CA LYS A 85 -21.62 17.34 -9.29
C LYS A 85 -22.09 15.95 -8.88
N VAL A 86 -23.30 15.57 -9.29
CA VAL A 86 -23.82 14.21 -9.18
C VAL A 86 -24.26 13.71 -10.54
N LEU A 87 -23.91 12.47 -10.89
CA LEU A 87 -24.16 11.91 -12.21
C LEU A 87 -24.76 10.50 -12.15
N ARG A 88 -25.61 10.19 -13.13
CA ARG A 88 -26.06 8.83 -13.45
C ARG A 88 -25.82 8.55 -14.93
N HIS A 89 -25.47 7.32 -15.29
CA HIS A 89 -25.44 6.87 -16.67
C HIS A 89 -25.89 5.42 -16.79
N ARG A 90 -26.44 5.04 -17.94
CA ARG A 90 -26.92 3.67 -18.18
C ARG A 90 -25.75 2.72 -18.41
N GLU A 91 -25.73 1.58 -17.72
CA GLU A 91 -24.68 0.56 -17.88
C GLU A 91 -25.31 -0.83 -18.08
N THR A 92 -24.87 -1.52 -19.13
CA THR A 92 -25.40 -2.83 -19.55
C THR A 92 -24.36 -3.94 -19.43
N ARG A 93 -23.08 -3.60 -19.21
CA ARG A 93 -21.96 -4.53 -19.02
C ARG A 93 -22.00 -5.15 -17.63
N ARG A 94 -21.29 -6.28 -17.46
CA ARG A 94 -21.09 -6.91 -16.15
C ARG A 94 -20.23 -6.01 -15.26
N LEU A 95 -20.66 -5.89 -14.01
CA LEU A 95 -20.00 -5.10 -12.98
C LEU A 95 -19.06 -5.97 -12.16
N VAL A 96 -18.07 -5.34 -11.53
CA VAL A 96 -17.17 -6.00 -10.58
C VAL A 96 -17.69 -5.76 -9.17
N ARG A 97 -18.01 -6.84 -8.46
CA ARG A 97 -18.32 -6.84 -7.04
C ARG A 97 -17.07 -7.23 -6.26
N VAL A 98 -16.52 -6.26 -5.53
CA VAL A 98 -15.39 -6.43 -4.63
C VAL A 98 -15.93 -6.68 -3.23
N ARG A 99 -15.57 -7.82 -2.64
CA ARG A 99 -15.80 -8.13 -1.23
C ARG A 99 -14.47 -8.12 -0.50
N THR A 100 -14.42 -7.34 0.57
CA THR A 100 -13.29 -7.27 1.49
C THR A 100 -13.45 -8.25 2.63
N ARG A 101 -12.34 -8.56 3.32
CA ARG A 101 -12.28 -9.51 4.43
C ARG A 101 -13.12 -9.07 5.63
N SER A 102 -13.33 -7.78 5.82
CA SER A 102 -14.25 -7.29 6.87
C SER A 102 -15.74 -7.46 6.50
N GLY A 103 -16.05 -8.00 5.33
CA GLY A 103 -17.40 -8.16 4.82
C GLY A 103 -17.96 -6.93 4.11
N ARG A 104 -17.19 -5.84 3.96
CA ARG A 104 -17.62 -4.68 3.15
C ARG A 104 -17.65 -5.06 1.67
N VAL A 105 -18.68 -4.60 0.99
CA VAL A 105 -18.92 -4.89 -0.43
C VAL A 105 -19.09 -3.58 -1.18
N VAL A 106 -18.43 -3.47 -2.32
CA VAL A 106 -18.64 -2.42 -3.29
C VAL A 106 -18.83 -3.05 -4.66
N THR A 107 -19.80 -2.57 -5.43
CA THR A 107 -20.04 -3.01 -6.80
C THR A 107 -19.90 -1.83 -7.72
N ALA A 108 -18.98 -1.93 -8.68
CA ALA A 108 -18.53 -0.85 -9.55
C ALA A 108 -18.37 -1.33 -11.00
N THR A 109 -18.21 -0.40 -11.93
CA THR A 109 -17.79 -0.71 -13.31
C THR A 109 -16.39 -1.34 -13.33
N ARG A 110 -16.04 -2.08 -14.38
CA ARG A 110 -14.78 -2.86 -14.43
C ARG A 110 -13.53 -1.97 -14.43
N ASP A 111 -13.64 -0.81 -15.05
CA ASP A 111 -12.68 0.29 -15.14
C ASP A 111 -12.71 1.24 -13.94
N HIS A 112 -13.63 1.03 -12.99
CA HIS A 112 -13.66 1.82 -11.76
C HIS A 112 -12.35 1.65 -11.00
N ASN A 113 -11.70 2.76 -10.68
CA ASN A 113 -10.42 2.70 -10.01
C ASN A 113 -10.58 2.64 -8.48
N PHE A 114 -9.85 1.71 -7.89
CA PHE A 114 -9.71 1.55 -6.46
C PHE A 114 -8.39 2.14 -6.01
N ILE A 115 -8.41 2.86 -4.90
CA ILE A 115 -7.20 3.19 -4.19
C ILE A 115 -6.76 1.92 -3.48
N VAL A 116 -5.54 1.46 -3.76
CA VAL A 116 -4.94 0.30 -3.12
C VAL A 116 -3.61 0.69 -2.50
N MET A 117 -3.35 0.16 -1.31
CA MET A 117 -2.05 0.23 -0.65
C MET A 117 -1.21 -0.94 -1.13
N LEU A 118 -0.30 -0.67 -2.05
CA LEU A 118 0.67 -1.63 -2.57
C LEU A 118 2.06 -1.22 -2.10
N ASN A 119 2.71 -2.10 -1.34
CA ASN A 119 4.06 -1.89 -0.81
C ASN A 119 4.24 -0.57 -0.01
N GLY A 120 3.19 -0.10 0.66
CA GLY A 120 3.23 1.13 1.46
C GLY A 120 2.98 2.43 0.67
N GLU A 121 2.77 2.34 -0.64
CA GLU A 121 2.36 3.46 -1.49
C GLU A 121 0.89 3.36 -1.88
N LEU A 122 0.23 4.51 -1.99
CA LEU A 122 -1.08 4.59 -2.63
C LEU A 122 -0.91 4.42 -4.13
N ARG A 123 -1.54 3.39 -4.66
CA ARG A 123 -1.69 3.18 -6.10
C ARG A 123 -3.16 3.18 -6.45
N VAL A 124 -3.42 3.60 -7.67
CA VAL A 124 -4.76 3.58 -8.24
C VAL A 124 -4.78 2.40 -9.20
N VAL A 125 -5.67 1.44 -8.96
CA VAL A 125 -5.79 0.19 -9.72
C VAL A 125 -7.22 0.01 -10.19
N GLU A 126 -7.42 -0.29 -11.46
CA GLU A 126 -8.74 -0.54 -12.04
C GLU A 126 -9.36 -1.83 -11.47
N GLY A 127 -10.69 -1.88 -11.39
CA GLY A 127 -11.42 -3.03 -10.86
C GLY A 127 -11.13 -4.36 -11.58
N GLU A 128 -10.80 -4.31 -12.88
CA GLU A 128 -10.37 -5.47 -13.67
C GLU A 128 -8.96 -5.95 -13.33
N HIS A 129 -8.11 -5.06 -12.83
CA HIS A 129 -6.73 -5.34 -12.42
C HIS A 129 -6.59 -5.57 -10.91
N LEU A 130 -7.66 -5.36 -10.15
CA LEU A 130 -7.71 -5.62 -8.72
C LEU A 130 -7.57 -7.12 -8.45
N SER A 131 -6.75 -7.48 -7.46
CA SER A 131 -6.47 -8.87 -7.12
C SER A 131 -6.84 -9.19 -5.66
N PRO A 132 -7.32 -10.41 -5.36
CA PRO A 132 -7.44 -10.87 -3.97
C PRO A 132 -6.11 -10.73 -3.23
N GLY A 133 -6.12 -10.04 -2.10
CA GLY A 133 -4.91 -9.66 -1.35
C GLY A 133 -4.59 -8.17 -1.37
N ASP A 134 -5.10 -7.41 -2.35
CA ASP A 134 -4.95 -5.96 -2.41
C ASP A 134 -5.61 -5.28 -1.21
N ARG A 135 -5.06 -4.15 -0.76
CA ARG A 135 -5.52 -3.45 0.45
C ARG A 135 -6.21 -2.14 0.10
N ILE A 136 -7.50 -2.01 0.35
CA ILE A 136 -8.31 -0.82 0.03
C ILE A 136 -8.53 0.02 1.30
N PRO A 137 -8.48 1.37 1.21
CA PRO A 137 -8.70 2.22 2.37
C PRO A 137 -10.15 2.15 2.83
N ILE A 138 -10.32 1.98 4.14
CA ILE A 138 -11.60 1.99 4.83
C ILE A 138 -11.56 2.96 6.01
N LEU A 139 -12.70 3.55 6.34
CA LEU A 139 -12.94 4.15 7.64
C LEU A 139 -13.34 3.03 8.62
N GLU A 140 -12.62 2.88 9.75
CA GLU A 140 -12.93 1.82 10.72
C GLU A 140 -14.31 1.99 11.36
N GLU A 141 -14.77 3.24 11.49
CA GLU A 141 -16.06 3.62 12.05
C GLU A 141 -17.04 4.00 10.94
N THR A 142 -18.13 3.26 10.83
CA THR A 142 -19.25 3.49 9.91
C THR A 142 -20.53 3.73 10.75
N PRO A 143 -21.39 4.70 10.40
CA PRO A 143 -21.53 6.04 11.05
C PRO A 143 -22.39 6.06 12.35
N PRO A 144 -22.47 7.17 13.14
CA PRO A 144 -22.40 8.58 12.73
C PRO A 144 -21.35 9.45 13.47
N VAL A 145 -20.66 10.36 12.78
CA VAL A 145 -19.98 11.48 13.46
C VAL A 145 -20.14 12.80 12.69
N PRO A 146 -20.96 13.73 13.20
CA PRO A 146 -21.13 15.08 12.64
C PRO A 146 -19.99 16.06 12.95
N GLU A 147 -19.19 15.82 13.99
CA GLU A 147 -18.14 16.73 14.46
C GLU A 147 -16.87 15.94 14.77
N GLY A 148 -15.92 15.91 13.82
CA GLY A 148 -14.63 15.24 14.02
C GLY A 148 -14.07 14.41 12.87
N ILE A 149 -14.60 14.56 11.64
CA ILE A 149 -14.18 13.79 10.44
C ILE A 149 -12.65 13.80 10.24
N SER A 150 -12.00 14.93 10.51
CA SER A 150 -10.53 15.10 10.43
C SER A 150 -9.72 14.33 11.48
N SER A 151 -10.37 13.74 12.49
CA SER A 151 -9.74 12.97 13.57
C SER A 151 -9.93 11.45 13.41
N THR A 152 -10.74 11.03 12.44
CA THR A 152 -11.11 9.64 12.21
C THR A 152 -10.02 8.92 11.41
N LYS A 153 -9.66 7.71 11.85
CA LYS A 153 -8.49 6.99 11.35
C LYS A 153 -8.86 6.09 10.17
N ILE A 154 -8.08 6.19 9.11
CA ILE A 154 -8.15 5.34 7.92
C ILE A 154 -7.42 4.02 8.21
N SER A 155 -8.05 2.91 7.86
CA SER A 155 -7.51 1.55 7.95
C SER A 155 -7.52 0.90 6.57
N TRP A 156 -6.91 -0.27 6.44
CA TRP A 156 -6.67 -0.93 5.16
C TRP A 156 -7.27 -2.32 5.19
N ASP A 157 -8.32 -2.51 4.41
CA ASP A 157 -9.02 -3.77 4.35
C ASP A 157 -8.57 -4.60 3.15
N VAL A 158 -8.48 -5.91 3.34
CA VAL A 158 -7.95 -6.81 2.32
C VAL A 158 -9.09 -7.24 1.41
N VAL A 159 -8.90 -7.12 0.10
CA VAL A 159 -9.79 -7.70 -0.91
C VAL A 159 -9.76 -9.22 -0.76
N GLU A 160 -10.89 -9.81 -0.39
CA GLU A 160 -11.03 -11.25 -0.21
C GLU A 160 -11.46 -11.93 -1.51
N ARG A 161 -12.44 -11.34 -2.20
CA ARG A 161 -13.04 -11.92 -3.38
C ARG A 161 -13.52 -10.85 -4.36
N ILE A 162 -13.37 -11.14 -5.65
CA ILE A 162 -13.83 -10.32 -6.76
C ILE A 162 -14.75 -11.19 -7.61
N GLU A 163 -15.97 -10.73 -7.87
CA GLU A 163 -16.99 -11.46 -8.63
C GLU A 163 -17.54 -10.59 -9.75
N GLU A 164 -17.74 -11.15 -10.94
CA GLU A 164 -18.54 -10.50 -11.98
C GLU A 164 -20.04 -10.66 -11.69
N VAL A 165 -20.78 -9.56 -11.76
CA VAL A 165 -22.22 -9.56 -11.48
C VAL A 165 -22.97 -8.78 -12.54
N ASN A 166 -24.14 -9.28 -12.93
CA ASN A 166 -25.00 -8.52 -13.83
C ASN A 166 -25.55 -7.28 -13.10
N PRO A 167 -25.69 -6.14 -13.80
CA PRO A 167 -26.27 -4.94 -13.22
C PRO A 167 -27.71 -5.23 -12.76
N LYS A 168 -28.01 -4.88 -11.51
CA LYS A 168 -29.36 -5.07 -10.92
C LYS A 168 -30.35 -3.97 -11.29
N GLY A 169 -29.88 -2.90 -11.93
CA GLY A 169 -30.66 -1.75 -12.36
C GLY A 169 -30.08 -1.17 -13.64
N GLU A 170 -30.83 -0.25 -14.25
CA GLU A 170 -30.50 0.33 -15.56
C GLU A 170 -29.34 1.34 -15.48
N TYR A 171 -29.14 1.98 -14.33
CA TYR A 171 -28.19 3.08 -14.15
C TYR A 171 -27.13 2.78 -13.09
N VAL A 172 -25.91 3.28 -13.33
CA VAL A 172 -24.83 3.47 -12.36
C VAL A 172 -24.65 4.96 -12.08
N TYR A 173 -24.00 5.29 -10.97
CA TYR A 173 -24.02 6.62 -10.37
C TYR A 173 -22.62 7.01 -9.86
N ASP A 174 -22.30 8.30 -9.86
CA ASP A 174 -21.01 8.82 -9.35
C ASP A 174 -21.14 10.25 -8.79
N LEU A 175 -20.14 10.66 -7.99
CA LEU A 175 -20.06 11.96 -7.33
C LEU A 175 -18.72 12.64 -7.65
N VAL A 176 -18.78 13.88 -8.16
CA VAL A 176 -17.58 14.69 -8.37
C VAL A 176 -17.29 15.54 -7.14
N VAL A 177 -16.17 15.27 -6.48
CA VAL A 177 -15.78 15.96 -5.26
C VAL A 177 -14.73 17.04 -5.52
N GLU A 178 -14.95 18.24 -4.97
CA GLU A 178 -14.06 19.38 -5.11
C GLU A 178 -12.78 19.18 -4.28
N GLY A 179 -11.62 19.22 -4.94
CA GLY A 179 -10.30 19.16 -4.30
C GLY A 179 -9.80 17.75 -3.92
N TYR A 180 -10.58 16.69 -4.16
CA TYR A 180 -10.21 15.32 -3.80
C TYR A 180 -10.61 14.33 -4.91
N GLU A 181 -9.71 13.40 -5.25
CA GLU A 181 -9.94 12.36 -6.28
C GLU A 181 -10.69 11.15 -5.74
N ASN A 182 -11.45 11.28 -4.64
CA ASN A 182 -12.14 10.16 -4.03
C ASN A 182 -13.30 10.62 -3.13
N PHE A 183 -14.19 9.68 -2.81
CA PHE A 183 -15.20 9.84 -1.77
C PHE A 183 -15.45 8.53 -1.03
N MET A 184 -16.06 8.62 0.13
CA MET A 184 -16.29 7.49 1.03
C MET A 184 -17.71 6.97 0.93
N LEU A 185 -17.86 5.65 0.82
CA LEU A 185 -19.11 4.93 0.99
C LEU A 185 -19.51 4.86 2.46
N ALA A 186 -20.78 4.65 2.75
CA ALA A 186 -21.30 4.52 4.12
C ALA A 186 -20.73 3.29 4.85
N ASN A 187 -20.29 2.28 4.11
CA ASN A 187 -19.55 1.15 4.64
C ASN A 187 -18.04 1.46 4.85
N GLY A 188 -17.62 2.72 4.68
CA GLY A 188 -16.29 3.22 5.01
C GLY A 188 -15.28 3.11 3.87
N LEU A 189 -15.58 2.41 2.77
CA LEU A 189 -14.66 2.28 1.63
C LEU A 189 -14.48 3.60 0.90
N PHE A 190 -13.24 3.97 0.56
CA PHE A 190 -12.97 5.09 -0.35
C PHE A 190 -12.82 4.60 -1.79
N VAL A 191 -13.44 5.33 -2.71
CA VAL A 191 -13.50 5.03 -4.15
C VAL A 191 -12.97 6.23 -4.95
N HIS A 192 -12.30 5.99 -6.09
CA HIS A 192 -11.64 7.05 -6.89
C HIS A 192 -12.64 7.79 -7.80
N ASN A 193 -12.35 9.05 -8.13
CA ASN A 193 -13.12 9.92 -9.02
C ASN A 193 -12.24 10.39 -10.21
N SER A 194 -12.83 10.57 -11.40
CA SER A 194 -12.14 11.01 -12.62
C SER A 194 -11.79 12.52 -12.58
N VAL A 195 -10.65 12.97 -13.16
CA VAL A 195 -10.07 14.30 -12.83
C VAL A 195 -9.79 15.24 -14.00
N ILE A 196 -9.02 14.88 -15.05
CA ILE A 196 -8.67 15.86 -16.11
C ILE A 196 -9.85 16.18 -17.02
N PHE A 197 -10.46 15.15 -17.61
CA PHE A 197 -11.64 15.31 -18.45
C PHE A 197 -12.76 15.99 -17.66
N ASN A 198 -12.93 15.62 -16.38
CA ASN A 198 -13.90 16.25 -15.48
C ASN A 198 -13.64 17.72 -15.20
N GLN A 199 -12.38 18.17 -15.14
CA GLN A 199 -12.05 19.59 -15.02
C GLN A 199 -12.31 20.37 -16.32
N LEU A 200 -12.19 19.71 -17.48
CA LEU A 200 -12.36 20.35 -18.79
C LEU A 200 -13.83 20.42 -19.23
N THR A 201 -14.54 19.29 -19.24
CA THR A 201 -15.92 19.19 -19.77
C THR A 201 -16.97 19.36 -18.67
N GLY A 202 -16.56 19.23 -17.42
CA GLY A 202 -17.40 19.54 -16.29
C GLY A 202 -18.65 18.65 -16.20
N LEU A 203 -19.84 19.25 -16.37
CA LEU A 203 -21.13 18.53 -16.31
C LEU A 203 -21.55 18.01 -17.69
N HIS A 204 -20.96 18.50 -18.77
CA HIS A 204 -21.48 18.27 -20.11
C HIS A 204 -20.76 17.09 -20.76
N GLN A 205 -20.89 15.91 -20.16
CA GLN A 205 -20.26 14.69 -20.64
C GLN A 205 -21.29 13.66 -21.11
N HIS A 206 -20.93 12.92 -22.14
CA HIS A 206 -21.60 11.78 -22.71
C HIS A 206 -20.67 10.58 -22.65
N ILE A 207 -21.08 9.55 -21.93
CA ILE A 207 -20.38 8.27 -21.93
C ILE A 207 -21.19 7.29 -22.78
N GLY A 208 -20.54 6.67 -23.76
CA GLY A 208 -21.10 5.66 -24.65
C GLY A 208 -20.06 4.61 -25.02
N ASN A 209 -20.30 3.86 -26.09
CA ASN A 209 -19.32 2.92 -26.64
C ASN A 209 -18.85 3.36 -28.02
N TRP A 210 -17.61 3.05 -28.37
CA TRP A 210 -17.12 3.21 -29.73
C TRP A 210 -17.91 2.31 -30.70
N PRO A 211 -18.26 2.79 -31.92
CA PRO A 211 -19.12 2.05 -32.85
C PRO A 211 -18.65 0.60 -33.10
N GLY A 212 -19.47 -0.37 -32.69
CA GLY A 212 -19.20 -1.81 -32.86
C GLY A 212 -18.09 -2.38 -31.97
N LYS A 213 -17.64 -1.64 -30.94
CA LYS A 213 -16.59 -2.06 -30.00
C LYS A 213 -17.10 -2.03 -28.55
N THR A 214 -16.43 -2.76 -27.66
CA THR A 214 -16.73 -2.81 -26.22
C THR A 214 -15.98 -1.77 -25.38
N VAL A 215 -15.25 -0.88 -26.05
CA VAL A 215 -14.44 0.17 -25.42
C VAL A 215 -15.31 1.42 -25.22
N GLU A 216 -15.20 2.00 -24.03
CA GLU A 216 -15.92 3.20 -23.63
C GLU A 216 -15.46 4.42 -24.43
N LYS A 217 -16.41 5.30 -24.73
CA LYS A 217 -16.20 6.59 -25.41
C LYS A 217 -16.78 7.67 -24.52
N ALA A 218 -15.92 8.50 -23.92
CA ALA A 218 -16.37 9.68 -23.19
C ALA A 218 -16.20 10.93 -24.08
N GLU A 219 -17.27 11.68 -24.26
CA GLU A 219 -17.31 12.93 -25.02
C GLU A 219 -17.89 14.03 -24.13
N GLY A 220 -17.60 15.29 -24.41
CA GLY A 220 -18.22 16.37 -23.66
C GLY A 220 -17.95 17.74 -24.24
N THR A 221 -18.91 18.64 -24.07
CA THR A 221 -18.88 19.96 -24.70
C THR A 221 -18.65 21.05 -23.66
N LEU A 222 -17.77 22.01 -23.92
CA LEU A 222 -17.63 23.21 -23.09
C LEU A 222 -17.61 24.47 -23.94
N HIS A 223 -17.98 25.60 -23.32
CA HIS A 223 -17.85 26.91 -23.96
C HIS A 223 -16.63 27.65 -23.40
N PHE A 224 -15.70 28.05 -24.27
CA PHE A 224 -14.49 28.76 -23.87
C PHE A 224 -14.11 29.82 -24.90
N LYS A 225 -13.96 31.09 -24.45
CA LYS A 225 -13.61 32.25 -25.30
C LYS A 225 -14.43 32.38 -26.62
N GLY A 226 -15.72 32.04 -26.58
CA GLY A 226 -16.61 32.12 -27.75
C GLY A 226 -16.52 30.92 -28.71
N TYR A 227 -15.77 29.89 -28.35
CA TYR A 227 -15.78 28.58 -28.99
C TYR A 227 -16.66 27.60 -28.22
N GLU A 228 -17.45 26.82 -28.96
CA GLU A 228 -18.07 25.59 -28.48
C GLU A 228 -17.07 24.46 -28.77
N ILE A 229 -16.50 23.88 -27.70
CA ILE A 229 -15.43 22.89 -27.79
C ILE A 229 -16.00 21.52 -27.46
N ASP A 230 -16.01 20.62 -28.42
CA ASP A 230 -16.33 19.20 -28.24
C ASP A 230 -15.04 18.45 -27.91
N ILE A 231 -14.89 18.02 -26.66
CA ILE A 231 -13.78 17.23 -26.18
C ILE A 231 -14.15 15.74 -26.19
N ILE A 232 -13.31 14.91 -26.77
CA ILE A 232 -13.45 13.45 -26.73
C ILE A 232 -12.26 12.86 -26.00
N ASP A 233 -12.51 12.05 -24.98
CA ASP A 233 -11.49 11.28 -24.30
C ASP A 233 -11.16 10.02 -25.10
N LEU A 234 -9.91 9.90 -25.52
CA LEU A 234 -9.42 8.68 -26.14
C LEU A 234 -9.01 7.68 -25.06
N PRO A 235 -9.16 6.38 -25.30
CA PRO A 235 -8.69 5.35 -24.40
C PRO A 235 -7.24 5.59 -23.93
N GLY A 236 -6.99 5.37 -22.64
CA GLY A 236 -5.67 5.56 -22.03
C GLY A 236 -4.65 4.57 -22.56
N ILE A 237 -3.82 4.99 -23.52
CA ILE A 237 -2.83 4.14 -24.19
C ILE A 237 -1.39 4.64 -23.98
N TYR A 238 -0.44 3.71 -24.06
CA TYR A 238 1.00 4.02 -23.98
C TYR A 238 1.69 4.00 -25.35
N SER A 239 1.05 3.44 -26.37
CA SER A 239 1.58 3.38 -27.73
C SER A 239 0.46 3.34 -28.78
N LEU A 240 0.76 3.73 -30.01
CA LEU A 240 -0.12 3.55 -31.17
C LEU A 240 0.20 2.25 -31.92
N SER A 241 0.45 1.17 -31.18
CA SER A 241 0.61 -0.16 -31.75
C SER A 241 -0.74 -0.81 -32.02
N THR A 242 -0.78 -2.03 -32.57
CA THR A 242 -2.04 -2.76 -32.82
C THR A 242 -2.20 -3.94 -31.88
N PHE A 243 -1.68 -3.84 -30.65
CA PHE A 243 -1.75 -4.96 -29.72
C PHE A 243 -3.07 -4.98 -28.96
N SER A 244 -3.67 -3.81 -28.73
CA SER A 244 -4.96 -3.67 -28.06
C SER A 244 -6.01 -2.96 -28.92
N LEU A 245 -7.29 -3.14 -28.56
CA LEU A 245 -8.41 -2.54 -29.28
C LEU A 245 -8.46 -1.01 -29.03
N GLU A 246 -8.04 -0.58 -27.85
CA GLU A 246 -7.92 0.80 -27.40
C GLU A 246 -6.89 1.57 -28.23
N GLU A 247 -5.73 0.96 -28.49
CA GLU A 247 -4.69 1.55 -29.36
C GLU A 247 -5.21 1.73 -30.79
N LEU A 248 -5.92 0.72 -31.31
CA LEU A 248 -6.52 0.76 -32.63
C LEU A 248 -7.55 1.89 -32.75
N ILE A 249 -8.46 2.00 -31.78
CA ILE A 249 -9.51 3.03 -31.75
C ILE A 249 -8.91 4.43 -31.72
N SER A 250 -7.95 4.66 -30.82
CA SER A 250 -7.31 5.98 -30.67
C SER A 250 -6.59 6.37 -31.97
N ARG A 251 -5.88 5.41 -32.58
CA ARG A 251 -5.17 5.60 -33.85
C ARG A 251 -6.12 5.91 -35.01
N GLU A 252 -7.20 5.14 -35.15
CA GLU A 252 -8.20 5.37 -36.20
C GLU A 252 -8.90 6.70 -36.03
N TYR A 253 -9.29 7.05 -34.80
CA TYR A 253 -9.95 8.32 -34.54
C TYR A 253 -9.05 9.51 -34.90
N ILE A 254 -7.80 9.52 -34.43
CA ILE A 254 -6.86 10.62 -34.70
C ILE A 254 -6.63 10.79 -36.22
N ALA A 255 -6.46 9.68 -36.94
CA ALA A 255 -6.12 9.74 -38.36
C ALA A 255 -7.32 9.98 -39.30
N VAL A 256 -8.49 9.41 -38.98
CA VAL A 256 -9.67 9.42 -39.85
C VAL A 256 -10.59 10.59 -39.50
N GLU A 257 -10.97 10.75 -38.23
CA GLU A 257 -11.88 11.81 -37.78
C GLU A 257 -11.19 13.18 -37.73
N LYS A 258 -9.86 13.18 -37.64
CA LYS A 258 -8.96 14.35 -37.67
C LYS A 258 -9.46 15.45 -36.73
N PRO A 259 -9.32 15.27 -35.41
CA PRO A 259 -9.66 16.32 -34.45
C PRO A 259 -8.85 17.58 -34.76
N ASP A 260 -9.42 18.75 -34.47
CA ASP A 260 -8.77 20.03 -34.76
C ASP A 260 -7.49 20.18 -33.94
N ILE A 261 -7.51 19.70 -32.69
CA ILE A 261 -6.35 19.60 -31.81
C ILE A 261 -6.41 18.35 -30.92
N VAL A 262 -5.25 17.75 -30.67
CA VAL A 262 -5.06 16.74 -29.62
C VAL A 262 -4.37 17.36 -28.41
N ILE A 263 -4.98 17.27 -27.24
CA ILE A 263 -4.32 17.55 -25.97
C ILE A 263 -3.66 16.25 -25.51
N ASN A 264 -2.34 16.22 -25.56
CA ASN A 264 -1.55 15.07 -25.11
C ASN A 264 -1.17 15.23 -23.63
N VAL A 265 -1.70 14.37 -22.78
CA VAL A 265 -1.45 14.40 -21.33
C VAL A 265 -0.20 13.59 -21.01
N VAL A 266 0.83 14.27 -20.51
CA VAL A 266 2.16 13.71 -20.25
C VAL A 266 2.49 13.83 -18.77
N ASP A 267 2.80 12.72 -18.09
CA ASP A 267 3.24 12.72 -16.69
C ASP A 267 4.69 13.21 -16.56
N ALA A 268 4.86 14.36 -15.89
CA ALA A 268 6.14 15.01 -15.63
C ALA A 268 7.09 14.15 -14.77
N SER A 269 6.57 13.28 -13.91
CA SER A 269 7.37 12.44 -13.00
C SER A 269 8.02 11.25 -13.70
N VAL A 270 7.53 10.89 -14.90
CA VAL A 270 8.06 9.79 -15.75
C VAL A 270 8.12 10.23 -17.21
N LEU A 271 8.74 11.40 -17.46
CA LEU A 271 8.70 12.11 -18.74
C LEU A 271 9.18 11.25 -19.92
N GLU A 272 10.31 10.56 -19.81
CA GLU A 272 10.92 9.76 -20.89
C GLU A 272 9.96 8.71 -21.46
N ARG A 273 9.28 7.98 -20.56
CA ARG A 273 8.31 6.95 -20.93
C ARG A 273 7.09 7.54 -21.63
N ASN A 274 6.61 8.70 -21.19
CA ASN A 274 5.44 9.35 -21.78
C ASN A 274 5.78 10.02 -23.12
N LEU A 275 7.00 10.53 -23.29
CA LEU A 275 7.43 11.09 -24.57
C LEU A 275 7.44 10.04 -25.69
N PHE A 276 7.61 8.75 -25.39
CA PHE A 276 7.49 7.69 -26.39
C PHE A 276 6.17 7.77 -27.18
N PHE A 277 5.03 7.92 -26.48
CA PHE A 277 3.72 8.09 -27.11
C PHE A 277 3.61 9.43 -27.87
N THR A 278 4.15 10.50 -27.27
CA THR A 278 4.22 11.82 -27.91
C THR A 278 4.91 11.77 -29.27
N LEU A 279 6.05 11.08 -29.38
CA LEU A 279 6.77 10.95 -30.64
C LEU A 279 5.92 10.25 -31.71
N GLN A 280 5.09 9.27 -31.34
CA GLN A 280 4.19 8.59 -32.29
C GLN A 280 3.03 9.49 -32.75
N LEU A 281 2.49 10.35 -31.87
CA LEU A 281 1.52 11.38 -32.26
C LEU A 281 2.14 12.40 -33.22
N MET A 282 3.42 12.73 -33.01
CA MET A 282 4.19 13.60 -33.91
C MET A 282 4.44 12.96 -35.27
N GLU A 283 4.73 11.65 -35.32
CA GLU A 283 4.84 10.89 -36.58
C GLU A 283 3.53 10.91 -37.39
N LEU A 284 2.38 10.93 -36.73
CA LEU A 284 1.06 11.10 -37.35
C LEU A 284 0.78 12.55 -37.82
N GLU A 285 1.73 13.47 -37.67
CA GLU A 285 1.58 14.90 -37.98
C GLU A 285 0.37 15.56 -37.29
N THR A 286 0.05 15.08 -36.09
CA THR A 286 -1.17 15.47 -35.37
C THR A 286 -1.00 16.88 -34.79
N PRO A 287 -1.89 17.84 -35.07
CA PRO A 287 -1.90 19.12 -34.38
C PRO A 287 -2.14 18.91 -32.88
N MET A 288 -1.23 19.36 -32.03
CA MET A 288 -1.30 19.02 -30.61
C MET A 288 -0.79 20.10 -29.65
N VAL A 289 -1.26 20.01 -28.40
CA VAL A 289 -0.76 20.75 -27.24
C VAL A 289 -0.45 19.74 -26.14
N ILE A 290 0.67 19.91 -25.44
CA ILE A 290 1.08 19.02 -24.36
C ILE A 290 0.64 19.59 -23.02
N ALA A 291 -0.15 18.82 -22.29
CA ALA A 291 -0.44 19.03 -20.88
C ALA A 291 0.58 18.25 -20.04
N LEU A 292 1.64 18.93 -19.61
CA LEU A 292 2.67 18.35 -18.75
C LEU A 292 2.17 18.30 -17.31
N ASN A 293 1.49 17.20 -16.96
CA ASN A 293 0.77 17.02 -15.71
C ASN A 293 1.66 16.46 -14.58
N GLN A 294 1.18 16.51 -13.33
CA GLN A 294 1.89 16.04 -12.13
C GLN A 294 3.21 16.78 -11.83
N MET A 295 3.26 18.09 -12.13
CA MET A 295 4.42 18.94 -11.87
C MET A 295 4.79 19.04 -10.38
N ASP A 296 3.82 18.88 -9.48
CA ASP A 296 4.00 18.82 -8.04
C ASP A 296 4.71 17.54 -7.59
N ILE A 297 4.34 16.39 -8.17
CA ILE A 297 4.98 15.10 -7.90
C ILE A 297 6.42 15.09 -8.46
N ALA A 298 6.62 15.61 -9.67
CA ALA A 298 7.95 15.77 -10.25
C ALA A 298 8.86 16.62 -9.35
N ALA A 299 8.37 17.75 -8.84
CA ALA A 299 9.11 18.60 -7.91
C ALA A 299 9.46 17.89 -6.59
N LYS A 300 8.53 17.10 -6.01
CA LYS A 300 8.78 16.28 -4.81
C LYS A 300 9.90 15.25 -5.02
N LYS A 301 10.03 14.70 -6.24
CA LYS A 301 11.12 13.78 -6.64
C LYS A 301 12.44 14.48 -6.99
N GLY A 302 12.54 15.80 -6.82
CA GLY A 302 13.73 16.57 -7.22
C GLY A 302 13.87 16.76 -8.73
N ILE A 303 12.82 16.48 -9.51
CA ILE A 303 12.83 16.63 -10.97
C ILE A 303 12.39 18.05 -11.32
N LYS A 304 13.27 18.82 -11.97
CA LYS A 304 12.93 20.10 -12.59
C LYS A 304 12.93 19.96 -14.11
N ILE A 305 11.85 20.40 -14.74
CA ILE A 305 11.69 20.34 -16.20
C ILE A 305 11.61 21.76 -16.74
N ASP A 306 12.42 22.05 -17.76
CA ASP A 306 12.33 23.30 -18.53
C ASP A 306 11.27 23.17 -19.63
N CYS A 307 10.05 23.62 -19.33
CA CYS A 307 8.93 23.56 -20.27
C CYS A 307 9.18 24.37 -21.56
N LYS A 308 9.91 25.49 -21.49
CA LYS A 308 10.18 26.33 -22.68
C LYS A 308 11.17 25.65 -23.62
N LYS A 309 12.19 24.99 -23.04
CA LYS A 309 13.13 24.21 -23.83
C LYS A 309 12.44 22.99 -24.46
N LEU A 310 11.55 22.32 -23.71
CA LEU A 310 10.76 21.20 -24.22
C LEU A 310 9.85 21.63 -25.38
N GLU A 311 9.15 22.77 -25.24
CA GLU A 311 8.34 23.38 -26.30
C GLU A 311 9.16 23.66 -27.56
N LYS A 312 10.37 24.20 -27.42
CA LYS A 312 11.27 24.48 -28.56
C LYS A 312 11.74 23.20 -29.26
N LEU A 313 12.05 22.14 -28.51
CA LEU A 313 12.55 20.87 -29.06
C LEU A 313 11.45 20.06 -29.77
N LEU A 314 10.23 20.06 -29.22
CA LEU A 314 9.10 19.34 -29.80
C LEU A 314 8.36 20.17 -30.87
N GLY A 315 8.47 21.49 -30.83
CA GLY A 315 7.78 22.40 -31.74
C GLY A 315 6.28 22.51 -31.48
N VAL A 316 5.81 22.04 -30.32
CA VAL A 316 4.40 22.09 -29.90
C VAL A 316 4.29 22.77 -28.53
N PRO A 317 3.20 23.51 -28.25
CA PRO A 317 3.06 24.19 -26.97
C PRO A 317 3.05 23.21 -25.79
N VAL A 318 3.80 23.52 -24.74
CA VAL A 318 3.88 22.70 -23.52
C VAL A 318 3.39 23.52 -22.33
N VAL A 319 2.29 23.08 -21.71
CA VAL A 319 1.70 23.76 -20.56
C VAL A 319 1.90 22.90 -19.31
N PRO A 320 2.59 23.40 -18.27
CA PRO A 320 2.69 22.71 -16.99
C PRO A 320 1.34 22.73 -16.27
N THR A 321 0.85 21.56 -15.88
CA THR A 321 -0.45 21.41 -15.22
C THR A 321 -0.36 20.60 -13.93
N VAL A 322 -1.32 20.85 -13.04
CA VAL A 322 -1.63 19.98 -11.89
C VAL A 322 -3.14 19.79 -11.90
N ALA A 323 -3.57 18.73 -12.58
CA ALA A 323 -4.98 18.44 -12.86
C ALA A 323 -5.89 18.51 -11.63
N ILE A 324 -5.44 17.94 -10.50
CA ILE A 324 -6.17 17.89 -9.22
C ILE A 324 -6.57 19.28 -8.73
N THR A 325 -5.64 20.22 -8.83
CA THR A 325 -5.84 21.60 -8.37
C THR A 325 -6.45 22.49 -9.44
N GLY A 326 -6.66 21.99 -10.66
CA GLY A 326 -7.03 22.78 -11.84
C GLY A 326 -5.95 23.74 -12.33
N ARG A 327 -4.75 23.75 -11.71
CA ARG A 327 -3.67 24.66 -12.08
C ARG A 327 -3.18 24.36 -13.49
N GLY A 328 -3.14 25.40 -14.32
CA GLY A 328 -2.67 25.34 -15.71
C GLY A 328 -3.74 24.90 -16.73
N ILE A 329 -4.93 24.48 -16.30
CA ILE A 329 -6.01 24.03 -17.22
C ILE A 329 -6.55 25.18 -18.09
N TYR A 330 -6.75 26.37 -17.51
CA TYR A 330 -7.14 27.55 -18.29
C TYR A 330 -6.12 27.90 -19.38
N GLN A 331 -4.82 27.87 -19.03
CA GLN A 331 -3.71 28.15 -19.94
C GLN A 331 -3.62 27.09 -21.04
N LEU A 332 -3.90 25.83 -20.70
CA LEU A 332 -3.95 24.71 -21.62
C LEU A 332 -5.04 24.92 -22.68
N LEU A 333 -6.26 25.26 -22.26
CA LEU A 333 -7.38 25.56 -23.17
C LEU A 333 -7.11 26.79 -24.03
N GLU A 334 -6.55 27.85 -23.44
CA GLU A 334 -6.13 29.04 -24.18
C GLU A 334 -5.12 28.69 -25.29
N LYS A 335 -4.10 27.88 -24.98
CA LYS A 335 -3.12 27.43 -25.98
C LYS A 335 -3.71 26.51 -27.03
N ALA A 336 -4.66 25.65 -26.66
CA ALA A 336 -5.37 24.80 -27.62
C ALA A 336 -6.19 25.64 -28.62
N VAL A 337 -6.95 26.63 -28.14
CA VAL A 337 -7.70 27.53 -29.03
C VAL A 337 -6.77 28.35 -29.92
N GLU A 338 -5.68 28.92 -29.38
CA GLU A 338 -4.69 29.67 -30.16
C GLU A 338 -4.03 28.80 -31.25
N ALA A 339 -3.72 27.55 -30.93
CA ALA A 339 -3.11 26.62 -31.86
C ALA A 339 -4.09 26.17 -32.96
N ALA A 340 -5.38 26.03 -32.62
CA ALA A 340 -6.44 25.75 -33.59
C ALA A 340 -6.67 26.93 -34.54
N GLU A 341 -6.69 28.16 -34.04
CA GLU A 341 -6.85 29.38 -34.86
C GLU A 341 -5.73 29.57 -35.90
N LYS A 342 -4.53 29.08 -35.59
CA LYS A 342 -3.38 29.09 -36.50
C LYS A 342 -3.40 27.97 -37.54
N GLY A 343 -4.48 27.20 -37.62
CA GLY A 343 -4.63 26.07 -38.56
C GLY A 343 -3.98 24.77 -38.08
N GLY A 344 -3.74 24.63 -36.77
CA GLY A 344 -3.06 23.49 -36.16
C GLY A 344 -1.54 23.65 -36.19
N ILE A 345 -0.90 23.61 -35.02
CA ILE A 345 0.57 23.61 -34.93
C ILE A 345 1.04 22.19 -35.22
N LYS A 346 1.57 21.98 -36.44
CA LYS A 346 2.20 20.71 -36.78
C LYS A 346 3.50 20.53 -35.99
N PRO A 347 3.73 19.34 -35.40
CA PRO A 347 4.95 19.07 -34.66
C PRO A 347 6.19 19.09 -35.56
N LEU A 348 7.36 19.32 -34.96
CA LEU A 348 8.62 19.19 -35.67
C LEU A 348 8.82 17.75 -36.16
N ARG A 349 9.36 17.60 -37.36
CA ARG A 349 9.71 16.28 -37.90
C ARG A 349 10.87 15.71 -37.08
N ILE A 350 10.64 14.54 -36.49
CA ILE A 350 11.67 13.77 -35.80
C ILE A 350 12.45 12.97 -36.84
N GLU A 351 13.76 13.08 -36.82
CA GLU A 351 14.67 12.28 -37.64
C GLU A 351 15.32 11.19 -36.79
N TYR A 352 15.38 9.98 -37.33
CA TYR A 352 16.05 8.84 -36.71
C TYR A 352 17.49 8.72 -37.23
N GLY A 353 18.26 7.74 -36.72
CA GLY A 353 19.57 7.41 -37.28
C GLY A 353 19.53 7.29 -38.81
N GLU A 354 20.59 7.75 -39.49
CA GLU A 354 20.65 7.81 -40.96
C GLU A 354 20.34 6.46 -41.62
N GLU A 355 20.75 5.35 -41.00
CA GLU A 355 20.45 4.01 -41.52
C GLU A 355 18.93 3.78 -41.60
N VAL A 356 18.16 4.18 -40.58
CA VAL A 356 16.70 4.00 -40.55
C VAL A 356 16.01 5.07 -41.40
N GLU A 357 16.45 6.33 -41.30
CA GLU A 357 15.86 7.48 -42.00
C GLU A 357 15.97 7.38 -43.52
N GLU A 358 17.06 6.81 -44.05
CA GLU A 358 17.21 6.52 -45.49
C GLU A 358 16.14 5.56 -46.00
N ARG A 359 15.81 4.50 -45.24
CA ARG A 359 14.75 3.53 -45.63
C ARG A 359 13.36 4.15 -45.50
N ILE A 360 13.13 4.93 -44.44
CA ILE A 360 11.86 5.64 -44.25
C ILE A 360 11.62 6.59 -45.43
N ARG A 361 12.61 7.39 -45.84
CA ARG A 361 12.51 8.27 -47.02
C ARG A 361 12.13 7.49 -48.29
N LYS A 362 12.86 6.42 -48.61
CA LYS A 362 12.58 5.57 -49.79
C LYS A 362 11.14 5.04 -49.82
N LEU A 363 10.60 4.61 -48.67
CA LEU A 363 9.22 4.14 -48.57
C LEU A 363 8.22 5.30 -48.62
N THR A 364 8.55 6.44 -48.01
CA THR A 364 7.69 7.62 -47.99
C THR A 364 7.44 8.12 -49.42
N ASP A 365 8.49 8.22 -50.26
CA ASP A 365 8.38 8.61 -51.68
C ASP A 365 7.51 7.67 -52.53
N LEU A 366 7.42 6.40 -52.14
CA LEU A 366 6.53 5.41 -52.78
C LEU A 366 5.09 5.53 -52.30
N ILE A 367 4.90 5.88 -51.03
CA ILE A 367 3.59 5.98 -50.38
C ILE A 367 2.93 7.33 -50.69
N GLU A 368 3.67 8.41 -50.87
CA GLU A 368 3.10 9.71 -51.30
C GLU A 368 2.38 9.63 -52.65
N LYS A 369 2.69 8.61 -53.47
CA LYS A 369 2.04 8.33 -54.75
C LYS A 369 0.71 7.59 -54.62
N ILE A 370 0.32 7.20 -53.41
CA ILE A 370 -0.95 6.54 -53.13
C ILE A 370 -1.77 7.41 -52.17
N GLU A 371 -3.09 7.42 -52.37
CA GLU A 371 -4.01 8.04 -51.42
C GLU A 371 -4.31 7.05 -50.30
N PHE A 372 -3.90 7.38 -49.07
CA PHE A 372 -4.09 6.52 -47.91
C PHE A 372 -4.50 7.35 -46.69
N LYS A 373 -5.23 6.71 -45.75
CA LYS A 373 -5.83 7.41 -44.59
C LYS A 373 -4.80 7.97 -43.62
N TYR A 374 -3.59 7.42 -43.58
CA TYR A 374 -2.51 7.85 -42.69
C TYR A 374 -1.42 8.63 -43.46
N PRO A 375 -0.66 9.52 -42.78
CA PRO A 375 0.50 10.19 -43.37
C PRO A 375 1.51 9.21 -43.97
N ALA A 376 2.14 9.60 -45.08
CA ALA A 376 3.05 8.73 -45.83
C ALA A 376 4.25 8.27 -44.97
N ARG A 377 4.83 9.19 -44.18
CA ARG A 377 5.93 8.89 -43.26
C ARG A 377 5.54 7.89 -42.18
N TRP A 378 4.41 8.12 -41.51
CA TRP A 378 3.92 7.19 -40.48
C TRP A 378 3.67 5.79 -41.07
N THR A 379 3.06 5.74 -42.26
CA THR A 379 2.80 4.48 -42.97
C THR A 379 4.10 3.76 -43.32
N ALA A 380 5.13 4.48 -43.77
CA ALA A 380 6.46 3.92 -44.02
C ALA A 380 7.06 3.28 -42.76
N ILE A 381 6.99 3.98 -41.63
CA ILE A 381 7.50 3.49 -40.34
C ILE A 381 6.75 2.22 -39.91
N LYS A 382 5.42 2.22 -40.00
CA LYS A 382 4.59 1.07 -39.61
C LYS A 382 4.79 -0.15 -40.51
N LEU A 383 5.03 0.05 -41.80
CA LEU A 383 5.40 -1.02 -42.71
C LEU A 383 6.78 -1.61 -42.39
N LEU A 384 7.74 -0.80 -41.94
CA LEU A 384 9.06 -1.29 -41.49
C LEU A 384 8.96 -2.06 -40.16
N GLU A 385 8.08 -1.64 -39.26
CA GLU A 385 7.75 -2.34 -38.01
C GLU A 385 7.03 -3.68 -38.23
N GLY A 386 6.43 -3.89 -39.41
CA GLY A 386 5.65 -5.09 -39.72
C GLY A 386 4.24 -5.06 -39.14
N ASP A 387 3.61 -3.88 -39.05
CA ASP A 387 2.21 -3.74 -38.63
C ASP A 387 1.29 -4.51 -39.58
N ARG A 388 0.62 -5.55 -39.05
CA ARG A 388 -0.18 -6.49 -39.84
C ARG A 388 -1.38 -5.85 -40.52
N GLU A 389 -1.94 -4.79 -39.94
CA GLU A 389 -3.13 -4.14 -40.46
C GLU A 389 -2.76 -3.20 -41.60
N VAL A 390 -1.73 -2.39 -41.41
CA VAL A 390 -1.18 -1.51 -42.45
C VAL A 390 -0.65 -2.35 -43.62
N GLU A 391 0.05 -3.46 -43.35
CA GLU A 391 0.48 -4.39 -44.42
C GLU A 391 -0.72 -4.90 -45.23
N ARG A 392 -1.81 -5.33 -44.57
CA ARG A 392 -3.01 -5.85 -45.26
C ARG A 392 -3.71 -4.79 -46.09
N GLU A 393 -3.83 -3.56 -45.60
CA GLU A 393 -4.49 -2.47 -46.34
C GLU A 393 -3.65 -2.03 -47.55
N ILE A 394 -2.35 -1.82 -47.37
CA ILE A 394 -1.45 -1.44 -48.46
C ILE A 394 -1.29 -2.55 -49.48
N GLN A 395 -1.30 -3.82 -49.06
CA GLN A 395 -1.24 -4.97 -49.97
C GLN A 395 -2.44 -5.00 -50.93
N LYS A 396 -3.63 -4.52 -50.51
CA LYS A 396 -4.80 -4.41 -51.40
C LYS A 396 -4.65 -3.30 -52.44
N ILE A 397 -3.92 -2.23 -52.11
CA ILE A 397 -3.71 -1.08 -52.99
C ILE A 397 -2.53 -1.33 -53.93
N LYS A 398 -1.35 -1.64 -53.39
CA LYS A 398 -0.11 -1.85 -54.15
C LYS A 398 0.83 -2.83 -53.46
N PRO A 399 0.81 -4.14 -53.83
CA PRO A 399 1.63 -5.18 -53.22
C PRO A 399 3.15 -4.92 -53.25
N GLU A 400 3.63 -4.20 -54.27
CA GLU A 400 5.06 -3.87 -54.46
C GLU A 400 5.64 -3.05 -53.30
N ILE A 401 4.82 -2.19 -52.66
CA ILE A 401 5.26 -1.37 -51.53
C ILE A 401 5.55 -2.27 -50.33
N VAL A 402 4.68 -3.25 -50.05
CA VAL A 402 4.86 -4.21 -48.94
C VAL A 402 6.09 -5.09 -49.18
N GLN A 403 6.32 -5.54 -50.42
CA GLN A 403 7.52 -6.30 -50.77
C GLN A 403 8.80 -5.47 -50.57
N THR A 404 8.76 -4.20 -50.95
CA THR A 404 9.86 -3.26 -50.75
C THR A 404 10.11 -3.02 -49.27
N ALA A 405 9.06 -2.79 -48.47
CA ALA A 405 9.17 -2.61 -47.03
C ALA A 405 9.78 -3.83 -46.34
N ARG A 406 9.35 -5.05 -46.70
CA ARG A 406 9.95 -6.29 -46.16
C ARG A 406 11.41 -6.47 -46.54
N ARG A 407 11.82 -6.04 -47.74
CA ARG A 407 13.23 -6.05 -48.14
C ARG A 407 14.05 -5.06 -47.31
N LEU A 408 13.57 -3.83 -47.16
CA LEU A 408 14.24 -2.76 -46.40
C LEU A 408 14.31 -3.08 -44.90
N SER A 409 13.25 -3.67 -44.34
CA SER A 409 13.21 -4.16 -42.96
C SER A 409 14.30 -5.21 -42.72
N LYS A 410 14.46 -6.20 -43.62
CA LYS A 410 15.56 -7.18 -43.55
C LYS A 410 16.96 -6.58 -43.69
N GLU A 411 17.11 -5.49 -44.44
CA GLU A 411 18.39 -4.76 -44.52
C GLU A 411 18.75 -4.12 -43.19
N ILE A 412 17.78 -3.49 -42.51
CA ILE A 412 17.96 -2.94 -41.16
C ILE A 412 18.31 -4.05 -40.17
N GLU A 413 17.60 -5.18 -40.23
CA GLU A 413 17.88 -6.35 -39.37
C GLU A 413 19.30 -6.88 -39.56
N LYS A 414 19.80 -6.91 -40.80
CA LYS A 414 21.17 -7.36 -41.10
C LYS A 414 22.24 -6.40 -40.56
N ILE A 415 21.96 -5.10 -40.53
CA ILE A 415 22.90 -4.08 -40.05
C ILE A 415 22.97 -4.11 -38.51
N HIS A 416 21.82 -4.17 -37.83
CA HIS A 416 21.74 -4.02 -36.37
C HIS A 416 21.71 -5.35 -35.60
N GLY A 417 21.46 -6.49 -36.27
CA GLY A 417 21.38 -7.81 -35.63
C GLY A 417 20.09 -8.06 -34.82
N HIS A 418 19.12 -7.16 -34.90
CA HIS A 418 17.84 -7.22 -34.19
C HIS A 418 16.66 -6.99 -35.16
N PRO A 419 15.44 -7.49 -34.85
CA PRO A 419 14.25 -7.21 -35.64
C PRO A 419 14.04 -5.71 -35.88
N CYS A 420 13.59 -5.33 -37.08
CA CYS A 420 13.45 -3.91 -37.45
C CYS A 420 12.50 -3.15 -36.51
N SER A 421 11.45 -3.81 -36.02
CA SER A 421 10.53 -3.25 -35.03
C SER A 421 11.25 -2.86 -33.73
N THR A 422 12.13 -3.73 -33.23
CA THR A 422 12.95 -3.45 -32.04
C THR A 422 13.91 -2.29 -32.27
N VAL A 423 14.53 -2.21 -33.45
CA VAL A 423 15.43 -1.09 -33.80
C VAL A 423 14.67 0.23 -33.80
N ILE A 424 13.50 0.30 -34.44
CA ILE A 424 12.66 1.52 -34.46
C ILE A 424 12.20 1.91 -33.06
N THR A 425 11.78 0.94 -32.23
CA THR A 425 11.43 1.20 -30.82
C THR A 425 12.62 1.78 -30.05
N SER A 426 13.82 1.23 -30.25
CA SER A 426 15.05 1.72 -29.62
C SER A 426 15.39 3.16 -30.07
N GLU A 427 15.25 3.46 -31.36
CA GLU A 427 15.45 4.81 -31.90
C GLU A 427 14.50 5.84 -31.25
N ARG A 428 13.21 5.48 -31.09
CA ARG A 428 12.25 6.36 -30.38
C ARG A 428 12.64 6.60 -28.93
N TYR A 429 13.05 5.56 -28.21
CA TYR A 429 13.53 5.71 -26.83
C TYR A 429 14.79 6.57 -26.75
N GLU A 430 15.72 6.42 -27.69
CA GLU A 430 16.93 7.22 -27.72
C GLU A 430 16.62 8.71 -28.01
N VAL A 431 15.70 9.00 -28.92
CA VAL A 431 15.22 10.37 -29.17
C VAL A 431 14.54 10.94 -27.92
N ALA A 432 13.62 10.19 -27.30
CA ALA A 432 12.96 10.61 -26.06
C ALA A 432 13.99 10.87 -24.95
N GLY A 433 14.94 9.97 -24.76
CA GLY A 433 16.02 10.09 -23.79
C GLY A 433 16.92 11.29 -24.04
N ARG A 434 17.25 11.62 -25.31
CA ARG A 434 17.99 12.84 -25.67
C ARG A 434 17.23 14.10 -25.27
N ILE A 435 15.94 14.17 -25.60
CA ILE A 435 15.08 15.30 -25.24
C ILE A 435 15.03 15.44 -23.71
N VAL A 436 14.82 14.35 -22.97
CA VAL A 436 14.79 14.36 -21.50
C VAL A 436 16.12 14.83 -20.91
N ARG A 437 17.26 14.31 -21.37
CA ARG A 437 18.59 14.76 -20.91
C ARG A 437 18.81 16.26 -21.10
N GLU A 438 18.18 16.84 -22.10
CA GLU A 438 18.28 18.27 -22.41
C GLU A 438 17.35 19.16 -21.57
N VAL A 439 16.16 18.69 -21.22
CA VAL A 439 15.12 19.50 -20.56
C VAL A 439 14.97 19.21 -19.06
N GLN A 440 15.39 18.03 -18.63
CA GLN A 440 15.22 17.55 -17.26
C GLN A 440 16.51 17.73 -16.47
N GLN A 441 16.41 18.41 -15.33
CA GLN A 441 17.48 18.49 -14.34
C GLN A 441 17.05 17.71 -13.10
N ILE A 442 17.85 16.70 -12.75
CA ILE A 442 17.71 15.99 -11.48
C ILE A 442 18.44 16.82 -10.43
N VAL A 443 17.68 17.54 -9.62
CA VAL A 443 18.20 18.30 -8.49
C VAL A 443 18.09 17.42 -7.26
N THR A 444 19.22 17.04 -6.67
CA THR A 444 19.22 16.39 -5.34
C THR A 444 18.43 17.24 -4.36
N PRO A 445 17.50 16.64 -3.58
CA PRO A 445 16.76 17.39 -2.57
C PRO A 445 17.74 18.10 -1.62
N ILE A 446 17.49 19.39 -1.36
CA ILE A 446 18.48 20.34 -0.83
C ILE A 446 18.96 19.99 0.60
N LYS A 447 18.26 19.11 1.32
CA LYS A 447 18.71 18.54 2.60
C LYS A 447 18.20 17.11 2.75
N PRO A 448 19.02 16.16 3.26
CA PRO A 448 18.51 14.87 3.67
C PRO A 448 17.44 15.10 4.75
N SER A 449 16.29 14.47 4.54
CA SER A 449 15.19 14.45 5.49
C SER A 449 15.65 13.88 6.84
N LEU A 450 14.93 14.20 7.92
CA LEU A 450 15.22 13.59 9.23
C LEU A 450 15.19 12.05 9.16
N SER A 451 14.30 11.49 8.34
CA SER A 451 14.22 10.06 8.04
C SER A 451 15.52 9.51 7.43
N GLU A 452 16.07 10.18 6.41
CA GLU A 452 17.33 9.78 5.78
C GLU A 452 18.52 9.86 6.74
N ARG A 453 18.59 10.89 7.57
CA ARG A 453 19.66 10.98 8.60
C ARG A 453 19.59 9.85 9.61
N ILE A 454 18.38 9.53 10.09
CA ILE A 454 18.19 8.40 11.01
C ILE A 454 18.51 7.09 10.30
N HIS A 455 18.13 6.94 9.03
CA HIS A 455 18.46 5.78 8.21
C HIS A 455 19.97 5.57 8.08
N GLU A 456 20.73 6.60 7.72
CA GLU A 456 22.19 6.53 7.63
C GLU A 456 22.84 6.08 8.95
N ILE A 457 22.40 6.66 10.07
CA ILE A 457 22.93 6.30 11.40
C ILE A 457 22.58 4.85 11.77
N THR A 458 21.32 4.47 11.55
CA THR A 458 20.79 3.16 11.97
C THR A 458 21.20 2.00 11.07
N THR A 459 21.67 2.27 9.84
CA THR A 459 22.18 1.23 8.92
C THR A 459 23.70 1.20 8.83
N HIS A 460 24.40 2.13 9.48
CA HIS A 460 25.84 2.19 9.44
C HIS A 460 26.48 0.95 10.10
N ARG A 461 27.54 0.41 9.48
CA ARG A 461 28.24 -0.84 9.87
C ARG A 461 28.69 -0.97 11.33
N VAL A 462 28.90 0.13 12.05
CA VAL A 462 29.36 0.17 13.45
C VAL A 462 28.35 0.91 14.32
N LEU A 463 28.11 2.19 14.00
CA LEU A 463 27.08 3.01 14.67
C LEU A 463 25.68 2.37 14.68
N GLY A 464 25.29 1.60 13.65
CA GLY A 464 24.02 0.89 13.63
C GLY A 464 23.90 -0.15 14.75
N TYR A 465 24.94 -0.97 14.97
CA TYR A 465 24.96 -1.92 16.10
C TYR A 465 25.00 -1.22 17.46
N LEU A 466 25.70 -0.08 17.57
CA LEU A 466 25.72 0.73 18.79
C LEU A 466 24.32 1.27 19.11
N VAL A 467 23.64 1.87 18.12
CA VAL A 467 22.28 2.40 18.27
C VAL A 467 21.30 1.27 18.57
N MET A 468 21.41 0.12 17.89
CA MET A 468 20.62 -1.07 18.20
C MET A 468 20.80 -1.50 19.66
N GLY A 469 22.03 -1.58 20.15
CA GLY A 469 22.31 -1.91 21.55
C GLY A 469 21.72 -0.91 22.54
N LEU A 470 21.84 0.39 22.25
CA LEU A 470 21.26 1.46 23.08
C LEU A 470 19.74 1.42 23.09
N VAL A 471 19.10 1.21 21.93
CA VAL A 471 17.64 1.10 21.84
C VAL A 471 17.16 -0.13 22.59
N LEU A 472 17.79 -1.30 22.42
CA LEU A 472 17.43 -2.50 23.18
C LEU A 472 17.59 -2.30 24.68
N LEU A 473 18.69 -1.70 25.12
CA LEU A 473 18.91 -1.38 26.53
C LEU A 473 17.84 -0.43 27.05
N ALA A 474 17.49 0.61 26.30
CA ALA A 474 16.43 1.55 26.67
C ALA A 474 15.05 0.87 26.73
N VAL A 475 14.76 -0.04 25.81
CA VAL A 475 13.53 -0.85 25.80
C VAL A 475 13.45 -1.71 27.06
N PHE A 476 14.47 -2.51 27.35
CA PHE A 476 14.49 -3.38 28.52
C PHE A 476 14.45 -2.58 29.82
N TYR A 477 15.26 -1.53 29.94
CA TYR A 477 15.24 -0.65 31.11
C TYR A 477 13.86 -0.05 31.34
N SER A 478 13.20 0.44 30.28
CA SER A 478 11.86 1.03 30.39
C SER A 478 10.82 -0.01 30.82
N ILE A 479 10.88 -1.23 30.28
CA ILE A 479 9.95 -2.31 30.63
C ILE A 479 10.11 -2.71 32.09
N PHE A 480 11.35 -2.92 32.56
CA PHE A 480 11.58 -3.35 33.94
C PHE A 480 11.31 -2.23 34.94
N ALA A 481 11.81 -1.01 34.70
CA ALA A 481 11.58 0.11 35.60
C ALA A 481 10.09 0.45 35.75
N PHE A 482 9.34 0.46 34.64
CA PHE A 482 7.89 0.65 34.68
C PHE A 482 7.17 -0.56 35.28
N GLY A 483 7.59 -1.77 34.89
CA GLY A 483 6.99 -3.02 35.35
C GLY A 483 7.11 -3.21 36.85
N ASP A 484 8.30 -3.00 37.43
CA ASP A 484 8.56 -3.06 38.87
C ASP A 484 7.70 -2.04 39.62
N TYR A 485 7.69 -0.79 39.14
CA TYR A 485 6.91 0.29 39.73
C TYR A 485 5.40 0.00 39.71
N ALA A 486 4.86 -0.45 38.57
CA ALA A 486 3.44 -0.77 38.44
C ALA A 486 3.06 -2.07 39.18
N SER A 487 3.94 -3.07 39.21
CA SER A 487 3.75 -4.31 39.97
C SER A 487 3.64 -4.03 41.46
N GLY A 488 4.54 -3.22 42.04
CA GLY A 488 4.50 -2.88 43.45
C GLY A 488 3.19 -2.20 43.86
N ILE A 489 2.72 -1.23 43.07
CA ILE A 489 1.44 -0.54 43.32
C ILE A 489 0.26 -1.52 43.28
N LEU A 490 0.25 -2.43 42.29
CA LEU A 490 -0.83 -3.41 42.15
C LEU A 490 -0.78 -4.47 43.26
N GLU A 491 0.41 -4.91 43.68
CA GLU A 491 0.57 -5.82 44.81
C GLU A 491 0.05 -5.20 46.09
N ASP A 492 0.48 -3.99 46.43
CA ASP A 492 0.04 -3.28 47.64
C ASP A 492 -1.49 -3.10 47.65
N LEU A 493 -2.07 -2.75 46.49
CA LEU A 493 -3.51 -2.56 46.35
C LEU A 493 -4.29 -3.87 46.54
N LEU A 494 -3.83 -4.96 45.92
CA LEU A 494 -4.56 -6.22 45.93
C LEU A 494 -4.35 -7.02 47.23
N TYR A 495 -3.14 -7.03 47.80
CA TYR A 495 -2.89 -7.60 49.13
C TYR A 495 -3.53 -6.77 50.24
N GLY A 496 -3.75 -5.46 50.02
CA GLY A 496 -4.56 -4.62 50.91
C GLY A 496 -6.02 -5.10 51.05
N LEU A 497 -6.51 -5.96 50.15
CA LEU A 497 -7.84 -6.59 50.24
C LEU A 497 -7.85 -7.84 51.13
N GLU A 498 -6.71 -8.31 51.62
CA GLU A 498 -6.60 -9.50 52.46
C GLU A 498 -7.32 -9.35 53.81
N PRO A 499 -7.11 -8.28 54.59
CA PRO A 499 -7.77 -8.12 55.88
C PRO A 499 -9.32 -8.10 55.79
N PRO A 500 -9.96 -7.33 54.89
CA PRO A 500 -11.42 -7.36 54.76
C PRO A 500 -11.93 -8.69 54.19
N PHE A 501 -11.15 -9.38 53.35
CA PHE A 501 -11.52 -10.70 52.85
C PHE A 501 -11.56 -11.74 53.97
N LYS A 502 -10.50 -11.81 54.79
CA LYS A 502 -10.42 -12.72 55.93
C LYS A 502 -11.48 -12.41 57.00
N ALA A 503 -11.86 -11.14 57.16
CA ALA A 503 -12.96 -10.75 58.05
C ALA A 503 -14.33 -11.30 57.62
N ILE A 504 -14.56 -11.52 56.33
CA ILE A 504 -15.84 -12.01 55.78
C ILE A 504 -15.87 -13.54 55.70
N PHE A 505 -14.78 -14.16 55.22
CA PHE A 505 -14.73 -15.60 54.94
C PHE A 505 -14.10 -16.43 56.08
N GLY A 506 -13.54 -15.77 57.10
CA GLY A 506 -12.89 -16.39 58.26
C GLY A 506 -11.52 -17.00 57.95
N GLU A 507 -10.79 -17.37 59.00
CA GLU A 507 -9.47 -18.03 58.91
C GLU A 507 -9.56 -19.57 58.76
N GLY A 508 -10.76 -20.09 58.48
CA GLY A 508 -10.97 -21.52 58.30
C GLY A 508 -10.38 -22.05 56.99
N LEU A 509 -10.39 -23.37 56.85
CA LEU A 509 -9.84 -24.09 55.68
C LEU A 509 -10.40 -23.59 54.33
N LEU A 510 -11.65 -23.14 54.32
CA LEU A 510 -12.30 -22.55 53.14
C LEU A 510 -11.74 -21.14 52.81
N GLY A 511 -11.48 -20.32 53.83
CA GLY A 511 -10.91 -18.98 53.66
C GLY A 511 -9.47 -19.03 53.17
N ASP A 512 -8.66 -19.95 53.73
CA ASP A 512 -7.27 -20.16 53.30
C ASP A 512 -7.19 -20.75 51.88
N LEU A 513 -8.11 -21.64 51.50
CA LEU A 513 -8.18 -22.18 50.13
C LEU A 513 -8.62 -21.12 49.11
N LEU A 514 -9.61 -20.28 49.44
CA LEU A 514 -10.08 -19.23 48.54
C LEU A 514 -9.04 -18.10 48.39
N TRP A 515 -8.42 -17.69 49.49
CA TRP A 515 -7.37 -16.67 49.45
C TRP A 515 -6.10 -17.21 48.78
N GLY A 516 -5.52 -18.27 49.34
CA GLY A 516 -4.25 -18.82 48.87
C GLY A 516 -4.33 -19.55 47.52
N GLY A 517 -5.52 -19.96 47.10
CA GLY A 517 -5.72 -20.64 45.81
C GLY A 517 -6.15 -19.68 44.71
N VAL A 518 -7.28 -18.99 44.92
CA VAL A 518 -7.93 -18.18 43.88
C VAL A 518 -7.41 -16.75 43.90
N MET A 519 -7.39 -16.09 45.05
CA MET A 519 -6.93 -14.69 45.14
C MET A 519 -5.44 -14.56 44.87
N GLU A 520 -4.59 -15.41 45.44
CA GLU A 520 -3.15 -15.42 45.12
C GLU A 520 -2.90 -15.74 43.63
N GLY A 521 -3.69 -16.62 43.02
CA GLY A 521 -3.64 -16.87 41.57
C GLY A 521 -4.01 -15.63 40.75
N LEU A 522 -5.04 -14.90 41.18
CA LEU A 522 -5.48 -13.65 40.54
C LEU A 522 -4.44 -12.54 40.72
N ILE A 523 -3.90 -12.37 41.93
CA ILE A 523 -2.83 -11.42 42.24
C ILE A 523 -1.62 -11.72 41.37
N ALA A 524 -1.12 -12.96 41.41
CA ALA A 524 0.04 -13.37 40.61
C ALA A 524 -0.18 -13.18 39.10
N GLY A 525 -1.39 -13.48 38.60
CA GLY A 525 -1.71 -13.28 37.19
C GLY A 525 -1.79 -11.81 36.77
N ILE A 526 -2.17 -10.90 37.69
CA ILE A 526 -2.24 -9.46 37.42
C ILE A 526 -0.88 -8.80 37.63
N THR A 527 -0.24 -9.00 38.77
CA THR A 527 0.93 -8.22 39.19
C THR A 527 2.22 -8.66 38.51
N ILE A 528 2.43 -9.96 38.35
CA ILE A 528 3.72 -10.48 37.85
C ILE A 528 3.81 -10.39 36.33
N VAL A 529 2.67 -10.41 35.63
CA VAL A 529 2.67 -10.56 34.17
C VAL A 529 2.21 -9.28 33.45
N LEU A 530 1.13 -8.66 33.89
CA LEU A 530 0.49 -7.56 33.16
C LEU A 530 1.37 -6.28 33.10
N PRO A 531 2.01 -5.84 34.22
CA PRO A 531 2.93 -4.70 34.26
C PRO A 531 4.10 -4.77 33.30
N TYR A 532 4.56 -5.97 32.94
CA TYR A 532 5.70 -6.16 32.04
C TYR A 532 5.24 -6.43 30.60
N ILE A 533 4.17 -7.20 30.42
CA ILE A 533 3.64 -7.53 29.08
C ILE A 533 3.09 -6.28 28.35
N VAL A 534 2.37 -5.42 29.05
CA VAL A 534 1.76 -4.22 28.44
C VAL A 534 2.81 -3.26 27.87
N PRO A 535 3.81 -2.77 28.63
CA PRO A 535 4.84 -1.89 28.08
C PRO A 535 5.70 -2.59 27.03
N PHE A 536 5.95 -3.90 27.17
CA PHE A 536 6.68 -4.67 26.17
C PHE A 536 5.99 -4.63 24.81
N TYR A 537 4.70 -4.97 24.72
CA TYR A 537 3.99 -4.93 23.45
C TYR A 537 3.79 -3.50 22.92
N LEU A 538 3.56 -2.54 23.82
CA LEU A 538 3.42 -1.14 23.43
C LEU A 538 4.70 -0.64 22.74
N ILE A 539 5.86 -0.85 23.36
CA ILE A 539 7.16 -0.45 22.80
C ILE A 539 7.49 -1.25 21.54
N LEU A 540 7.24 -2.56 21.55
CA LEU A 540 7.47 -3.41 20.38
C LEU A 540 6.69 -2.92 19.16
N TYR A 541 5.37 -2.71 19.30
CA TYR A 541 4.53 -2.27 18.18
C TYR A 541 4.86 -0.83 17.76
N MET A 542 5.38 0.01 18.66
CA MET A 542 5.97 1.30 18.27
C MET A 542 7.22 1.13 17.41
N LEU A 543 8.13 0.21 17.75
CA LEU A 543 9.32 -0.08 16.95
C LEU A 543 8.99 -0.75 15.61
N GLU A 544 7.95 -1.58 15.58
CA GLU A 544 7.44 -2.21 14.36
C GLU A 544 6.81 -1.19 13.43
N ASP A 545 5.86 -0.39 13.95
CA ASP A 545 5.13 0.58 13.13
C ASP A 545 5.98 1.78 12.72
N SER A 546 7.07 2.09 13.45
CA SER A 546 8.04 3.10 13.03
C SER A 546 8.98 2.64 11.92
N GLY A 547 9.03 1.34 11.60
CA GLY A 547 9.94 0.76 10.63
C GLY A 547 11.37 0.55 11.16
N TYR A 548 11.60 0.63 12.48
CA TYR A 548 12.92 0.40 13.06
C TYR A 548 13.33 -1.09 13.00
N LEU A 549 12.37 -2.00 13.20
CA LEU A 549 12.63 -3.46 13.18
C LEU A 549 13.22 -3.95 11.85
N SER A 550 12.90 -3.32 10.71
CA SER A 550 13.48 -3.69 9.40
C SER A 550 14.97 -3.36 9.32
N ARG A 551 15.45 -2.31 10.01
CA ARG A 551 16.87 -1.93 10.06
C ARG A 551 17.65 -2.85 10.99
N ILE A 552 17.06 -3.22 12.13
CA ILE A 552 17.64 -4.23 13.01
C ILE A 552 17.79 -5.55 12.24
N ALA A 553 16.75 -5.98 11.51
CA ALA A 553 16.80 -7.19 10.69
C ALA A 553 17.92 -7.09 9.64
N PHE A 554 18.05 -5.96 8.93
CA PHE A 554 19.14 -5.73 7.99
C PHE A 554 20.54 -5.82 8.64
N LEU A 555 20.75 -5.13 9.77
CA LEU A 555 22.03 -5.16 10.49
C LEU A 555 22.40 -6.56 10.97
N THR A 556 21.41 -7.32 11.45
CA THR A 556 21.64 -8.64 12.05
C THR A 556 21.71 -9.77 11.04
N ASP A 557 21.40 -9.49 9.76
CA ASP A 557 21.36 -10.50 8.70
C ASP A 557 22.67 -11.28 8.55
N SER A 558 23.81 -10.58 8.62
CA SER A 558 25.13 -11.22 8.52
C SER A 558 25.43 -12.20 9.66
N VAL A 559 24.90 -11.95 10.86
CA VAL A 559 25.06 -12.81 12.03
C VAL A 559 24.07 -13.98 11.96
N MET A 560 22.83 -13.70 11.57
CA MET A 560 21.79 -14.71 11.44
C MET A 560 22.12 -15.72 10.34
N HIS A 561 22.68 -15.27 9.22
CA HIS A 561 23.11 -16.16 8.13
C HIS A 561 24.14 -17.20 8.59
N LYS A 562 25.00 -16.86 9.56
CA LYS A 562 25.94 -17.83 10.14
C LYS A 562 25.24 -18.96 10.89
N MET A 563 24.07 -18.68 11.48
CA MET A 563 23.20 -19.68 12.09
C MET A 563 22.28 -20.38 11.07
N GLY A 564 22.26 -19.91 9.82
CA GLY A 564 21.37 -20.41 8.77
C GLY A 564 19.95 -19.84 8.84
N LEU A 565 19.81 -18.64 9.40
CA LEU A 565 18.57 -17.85 9.47
C LEU A 565 18.74 -16.52 8.74
N HIS A 566 17.63 -15.88 8.36
CA HIS A 566 17.65 -14.50 7.88
C HIS A 566 17.64 -13.48 9.01
N GLY A 567 18.03 -12.23 8.71
CA GLY A 567 17.92 -11.10 9.63
C GLY A 567 16.53 -10.90 10.23
N LYS A 568 15.46 -11.27 9.50
CA LYS A 568 14.07 -11.27 10.02
C LYS A 568 13.92 -12.11 11.30
N ALA A 569 14.73 -13.16 11.49
CA ALA A 569 14.65 -14.05 12.64
C ALA A 569 15.10 -13.37 13.95
N PHE A 570 15.84 -12.27 13.86
CA PHE A 570 16.18 -11.49 15.03
C PHE A 570 14.94 -10.92 15.74
N ILE A 571 13.87 -10.62 15.00
CA ILE A 571 12.62 -10.09 15.58
C ILE A 571 12.02 -11.10 16.58
N PRO A 572 11.72 -12.37 16.21
CA PRO A 572 11.34 -13.40 17.18
C PRO A 572 12.33 -13.62 18.33
N ILE A 573 13.63 -13.63 18.07
CA ILE A 573 14.66 -13.87 19.10
C ILE A 573 14.67 -12.74 20.13
N MET A 574 14.58 -11.49 19.67
CA MET A 574 14.46 -10.32 20.54
C MET A 574 13.17 -10.38 21.37
N LEU A 575 12.07 -10.83 20.77
CA LEU A 575 10.79 -10.99 21.47
C LEU A 575 10.84 -12.03 22.58
N ALA A 576 11.69 -13.06 22.43
CA ALA A 576 11.81 -14.15 23.38
C ALA A 576 12.31 -13.67 24.75
N TYR A 577 13.21 -12.69 24.78
CA TYR A 577 13.66 -12.03 26.01
C TYR A 577 12.52 -11.37 26.79
N GLY A 578 11.43 -10.99 26.12
CA GLY A 578 10.19 -10.63 26.78
C GLY A 578 9.41 -11.88 27.19
N CYS A 579 8.86 -12.59 26.21
CA CYS A 579 8.10 -13.82 26.44
C CYS A 579 8.24 -14.81 25.28
N ASN A 580 8.49 -16.08 25.60
CA ASN A 580 8.73 -17.12 24.61
C ASN A 580 7.47 -17.50 23.81
N VAL A 581 6.28 -17.38 24.39
CA VAL A 581 5.01 -17.71 23.72
C VAL A 581 4.75 -16.83 22.48
N PRO A 582 4.69 -15.48 22.59
CA PRO A 582 4.51 -14.62 21.43
C PRO A 582 5.71 -14.62 20.48
N ALA A 583 6.91 -14.86 21.01
CA ALA A 583 8.11 -15.03 20.19
C ALA A 583 8.03 -16.26 19.27
N CYS A 584 7.52 -17.39 19.78
CA CYS A 584 7.28 -18.57 18.95
C CYS A 584 6.21 -18.30 17.88
N LEU A 585 5.14 -17.58 18.25
CA LEU A 585 4.08 -17.20 17.31
C LEU A 585 4.57 -16.23 16.21
N SER A 586 5.50 -15.33 16.54
CA SER A 586 6.06 -14.38 15.58
C SER A 586 7.02 -15.02 14.57
N CYS A 587 7.52 -16.24 14.84
CA CYS A 587 8.32 -17.02 13.88
C CYS A 587 7.57 -17.29 12.55
N ARG A 588 6.24 -17.11 12.51
CA ARG A 588 5.44 -17.14 11.27
C ARG A 588 5.89 -16.15 10.20
N ILE A 589 6.65 -15.12 10.58
CA ILE A 589 7.24 -14.14 9.65
C ILE A 589 8.34 -14.77 8.76
N MET A 590 8.84 -15.95 9.10
CA MET A 590 9.72 -16.74 8.23
C MET A 590 8.95 -17.34 7.05
N GLU A 591 9.56 -17.29 5.88
CA GLU A 591 8.95 -17.67 4.60
C GLU A 591 8.92 -19.19 4.44
N THR A 592 10.01 -19.87 4.81
CA THR A 592 10.08 -21.33 4.73
C THR A 592 9.71 -22.00 6.06
N GLN A 593 9.17 -23.22 5.97
CA GLN A 593 8.88 -24.03 7.17
C GLN A 593 10.17 -24.38 7.94
N ARG A 594 11.28 -24.61 7.22
CA ARG A 594 12.59 -24.91 7.82
C ARG A 594 13.06 -23.78 8.72
N GLU A 595 13.05 -22.56 8.22
CA GLU A 595 13.46 -21.37 8.98
C GLU A 595 12.52 -21.10 10.15
N ARG A 596 11.21 -21.29 9.96
CA ARG A 596 10.23 -21.14 11.05
C ARG A 596 10.51 -22.11 12.20
N LEU A 597 10.81 -23.36 11.89
CA LEU A 597 11.13 -24.38 12.89
C LEU A 597 12.45 -24.07 13.60
N LEU A 598 13.48 -23.68 12.83
CA LEU A 598 14.78 -23.30 13.37
C LEU A 598 14.67 -22.05 14.27
N ALA A 599 13.94 -21.02 13.84
CA ALA A 599 13.70 -19.81 14.62
C ALA A 599 12.93 -20.11 15.91
N ALA A 600 11.89 -20.95 15.84
CA ALA A 600 11.14 -21.37 17.03
C ALA A 600 12.04 -22.13 18.03
N PHE A 601 12.90 -23.03 17.54
CA PHE A 601 13.87 -23.72 18.39
C PHE A 601 14.83 -22.74 19.07
N VAL A 602 15.42 -21.81 18.32
CA VAL A 602 16.33 -20.78 18.86
C VAL A 602 15.62 -19.90 19.90
N VAL A 603 14.38 -19.49 19.63
CA VAL A 603 13.54 -18.70 20.56
C VAL A 603 13.35 -19.41 21.90
N THR A 604 13.15 -20.74 21.93
CA THR A 604 12.94 -21.48 23.18
C THR A 604 14.19 -21.55 24.07
N LEU A 605 15.37 -21.31 23.50
CA LEU A 605 16.66 -21.30 24.23
C LEU A 605 16.95 -19.94 24.87
N VAL A 606 16.19 -18.90 24.51
CA VAL A 606 16.33 -17.56 25.08
C VAL A 606 15.59 -17.48 26.42
N PRO A 607 16.23 -16.96 27.49
CA PRO A 607 15.57 -16.73 28.77
C PRO A 607 14.56 -15.58 28.64
N CYS A 608 13.30 -15.83 28.97
CA CYS A 608 12.25 -14.81 28.99
C CYS A 608 12.41 -13.84 30.17
N ALA A 609 11.56 -12.81 30.24
CA ALA A 609 11.66 -11.77 31.26
C ALA A 609 11.62 -12.33 32.68
N ALA A 610 10.74 -13.30 32.96
CA ALA A 610 10.62 -13.92 34.29
C ALA A 610 11.90 -14.67 34.71
N VAL A 611 12.48 -15.47 33.80
CA VAL A 611 13.77 -16.14 34.04
C VAL A 611 14.88 -15.11 34.20
N THR A 612 14.81 -14.02 33.44
CA THR A 612 15.81 -12.97 33.43
C THR A 612 15.89 -12.24 34.76
N VAL A 613 14.73 -11.83 35.31
CA VAL A 613 14.60 -11.19 36.62
C VAL A 613 15.17 -12.09 37.72
N ILE A 614 14.90 -13.39 37.66
CA ILE A 614 15.39 -14.32 38.67
C ILE A 614 16.88 -14.56 38.58
N VAL A 615 17.42 -14.78 37.37
CA VAL A 615 18.87 -14.98 37.20
C VAL A 615 19.62 -13.73 37.66
N LEU A 616 19.17 -12.54 37.26
CA LEU A 616 19.80 -11.29 37.68
C LEU A 616 19.59 -11.01 39.18
N GLY A 617 18.41 -11.31 39.73
CA GLY A 617 18.07 -11.07 41.13
C GLY A 617 18.78 -12.03 42.08
N LEU A 618 18.62 -13.34 41.90
CA LEU A 618 19.15 -14.35 42.80
C LEU A 618 20.63 -14.61 42.57
N VAL A 619 21.06 -14.90 41.34
CA VAL A 619 22.49 -15.13 41.06
C VAL A 619 23.26 -13.83 41.32
N GLY A 620 22.70 -12.68 40.93
CA GLY A 620 23.28 -11.38 41.24
C GLY A 620 23.43 -11.11 42.74
N ARG A 621 22.43 -11.46 43.56
CA ARG A 621 22.46 -11.25 45.02
C ARG A 621 23.34 -12.25 45.77
N PHE A 622 23.27 -13.55 45.44
CA PHE A 622 23.92 -14.62 46.21
C PHE A 622 25.32 -14.98 45.70
N VAL A 623 25.58 -14.85 44.40
CA VAL A 623 26.85 -15.26 43.76
C VAL A 623 27.61 -14.05 43.20
N GLY A 624 26.88 -13.02 42.77
CA GLY A 624 27.41 -11.76 42.23
C GLY A 624 26.97 -11.50 40.79
N VAL A 625 26.81 -10.21 40.45
CA VAL A 625 26.32 -9.74 39.14
C VAL A 625 27.21 -10.23 37.98
N ASN A 626 28.52 -10.34 38.18
CA ASN A 626 29.45 -10.84 37.16
C ASN A 626 29.12 -12.28 36.71
N TRP A 627 28.67 -13.13 37.64
CA TRP A 627 28.28 -14.51 37.34
C TRP A 627 26.96 -14.56 36.59
N ALA A 628 25.99 -13.71 36.96
CA ALA A 628 24.75 -13.58 36.22
C ALA A 628 25.02 -13.16 34.76
N LEU A 629 25.88 -12.17 34.53
CA LEU A 629 26.30 -11.75 33.17
C LEU A 629 27.04 -12.85 32.41
N THR A 630 27.90 -13.61 33.09
CA THR A 630 28.61 -14.75 32.49
C THR A 630 27.64 -15.83 32.00
N LEU A 631 26.57 -16.11 32.76
CA LEU A 631 25.53 -17.05 32.34
C LEU A 631 24.83 -16.61 31.05
N TYR A 632 24.58 -15.31 30.87
CA TYR A 632 24.01 -14.80 29.61
C TYR A 632 24.98 -14.93 28.44
N ILE A 633 26.27 -14.64 28.65
CA ILE A 633 27.29 -14.82 27.59
C ILE A 633 27.33 -16.28 27.17
N VAL A 634 27.37 -17.21 28.13
CA VAL A 634 27.33 -18.65 27.86
C VAL A 634 26.04 -19.05 27.14
N ASN A 635 24.88 -18.51 27.56
CA ASN A 635 23.60 -18.78 26.91
C ASN A 635 23.59 -18.30 25.45
N ILE A 636 24.04 -17.08 25.15
CA ILE A 636 24.12 -16.55 23.78
C ILE A 636 25.02 -17.43 22.90
N ILE A 637 26.16 -17.86 23.42
CA ILE A 637 27.06 -18.80 22.72
C ILE A 637 26.35 -20.12 22.46
N LEU A 638 25.65 -20.68 23.47
CA LEU A 638 24.93 -21.93 23.35
C LEU A 638 23.79 -21.83 22.32
N VAL A 639 23.02 -20.75 22.33
CA VAL A 639 21.95 -20.46 21.36
C VAL A 639 22.53 -20.45 19.94
N PHE A 640 23.68 -19.81 19.74
CA PHE A 640 24.35 -19.77 18.44
C PHE A 640 24.82 -21.15 17.99
N VAL A 641 25.49 -21.90 18.88
CA VAL A 641 26.04 -23.25 18.59
C VAL A 641 24.92 -24.24 18.30
N LEU A 642 23.90 -24.30 19.16
CA LEU A 642 22.76 -25.21 18.99
C LEU A 642 21.90 -24.82 17.78
N GLY A 643 21.73 -23.53 17.50
CA GLY A 643 21.07 -23.06 16.29
C GLY A 643 21.82 -23.49 15.02
N ARG A 644 23.15 -23.34 15.01
CA ARG A 644 23.99 -23.80 13.89
C ARG A 644 23.94 -25.32 13.71
N PHE A 645 23.93 -26.07 14.82
CA PHE A 645 23.81 -27.53 14.80
C PHE A 645 22.44 -27.96 14.24
N ALA A 646 21.35 -27.34 14.70
CA ALA A 646 20.00 -27.60 14.21
C ALA A 646 19.85 -27.27 12.72
N PHE A 647 20.49 -26.20 12.24
CA PHE A 647 20.51 -25.87 10.82
C PHE A 647 21.12 -26.98 9.95
N ASN A 648 22.23 -27.58 10.40
CA ASN A 648 22.91 -28.65 9.65
C ASN A 648 22.07 -29.95 9.57
N ILE A 649 21.15 -30.17 10.51
CA ILE A 649 20.31 -31.36 10.57
C ILE A 649 19.02 -31.20 9.75
N LEU A 650 18.48 -29.98 9.70
CA LEU A 650 17.21 -29.72 9.03
C LEU A 650 17.36 -29.74 7.49
N PRO A 651 16.51 -30.46 6.74
CA PRO A 651 16.57 -30.52 5.28
C PRO A 651 16.09 -29.23 4.60
N GLY A 652 16.71 -28.87 3.46
CA GLY A 652 16.34 -27.74 2.59
C GLY A 652 17.55 -26.90 2.14
N GLU A 653 17.32 -25.89 1.31
CA GLU A 653 18.32 -24.88 0.92
C GLU A 653 17.96 -23.51 1.50
N PRO A 654 18.95 -22.70 1.92
CA PRO A 654 18.68 -21.31 2.32
C PRO A 654 18.26 -20.49 1.10
N THR A 655 17.18 -19.73 1.23
CA THR A 655 16.69 -18.85 0.16
C THR A 655 17.47 -17.53 0.15
N ALA A 656 17.79 -16.99 -1.03
CA ALA A 656 18.33 -15.64 -1.13
C ALA A 656 17.18 -14.64 -0.99
N LEU A 657 16.97 -14.10 0.20
CA LEU A 657 15.94 -13.10 0.42
C LEU A 657 16.41 -11.70 0.01
N ILE A 658 15.67 -11.06 -0.90
CA ILE A 658 15.74 -9.61 -1.10
C ILE A 658 14.79 -8.98 -0.07
N MET A 659 15.36 -8.31 0.93
CA MET A 659 14.58 -7.65 1.98
C MET A 659 14.20 -6.23 1.55
N GLU A 660 12.92 -5.99 1.28
CA GLU A 660 12.40 -4.63 1.14
C GLU A 660 12.40 -3.94 2.52
N MET A 661 13.10 -2.81 2.63
CA MET A 661 13.12 -2.00 3.85
C MET A 661 12.00 -0.97 3.82
N SER A 662 11.08 -1.01 4.80
CA SER A 662 10.04 0.00 4.98
C SER A 662 10.63 1.38 5.27
N ASP A 663 9.99 2.50 4.95
CA ASP A 663 10.48 3.83 5.37
C ASP A 663 10.25 4.13 6.86
N TYR A 664 11.02 5.07 7.43
CA TYR A 664 10.72 5.59 8.77
C TYR A 664 9.42 6.39 8.74
N ARG A 665 8.53 6.06 9.66
CA ARG A 665 7.25 6.76 9.84
C ARG A 665 6.95 6.94 11.32
N ILE A 666 6.07 7.88 11.63
CA ILE A 666 5.62 8.10 13.01
C ILE A 666 4.64 6.97 13.37
N PRO A 667 4.87 6.21 14.44
CA PRO A 667 4.00 5.09 14.80
C PRO A 667 2.61 5.62 15.19
N HIS A 668 1.57 4.99 14.66
CA HIS A 668 0.19 5.37 14.96
C HIS A 668 -0.23 4.80 16.31
N LEU A 669 -0.34 5.65 17.33
CA LEU A 669 -0.69 5.25 18.70
C LEU A 669 -1.96 4.39 18.78
N LYS A 670 -2.99 4.70 17.98
CA LYS A 670 -4.21 3.87 17.91
C LYS A 670 -3.93 2.44 17.42
N THR A 671 -3.03 2.25 16.45
CA THR A 671 -2.64 0.90 15.96
C THR A 671 -1.94 0.15 17.08
N VAL A 672 -0.94 0.80 17.69
CA VAL A 672 -0.12 0.24 18.76
C VAL A 672 -1.00 -0.22 19.93
N LEU A 673 -1.94 0.63 20.39
CA LEU A 673 -2.84 0.28 21.50
C LEU A 673 -3.80 -0.85 21.15
N LYS A 674 -4.39 -0.84 19.94
CA LYS A 674 -5.30 -1.90 19.48
C LYS A 674 -4.58 -3.23 19.37
N GLN A 675 -3.37 -3.25 18.81
CA GLN A 675 -2.54 -4.46 18.72
C GLN A 675 -2.07 -4.94 20.10
N THR A 676 -1.72 -4.03 20.99
CA THR A 676 -1.38 -4.34 22.39
C THR A 676 -2.57 -4.99 23.10
N TRP A 677 -3.78 -4.44 22.93
CA TRP A 677 -5.01 -5.00 23.51
C TRP A 677 -5.33 -6.40 22.99
N PHE A 678 -5.23 -6.64 21.67
CA PHE A 678 -5.46 -7.97 21.11
C PHE A 678 -4.52 -9.03 21.71
N ARG A 679 -3.26 -8.66 22.00
CA ARG A 679 -2.32 -9.57 22.67
C ARG A 679 -2.59 -9.74 24.15
N LEU A 680 -3.02 -8.68 24.82
CA LEU A 680 -3.43 -8.75 26.21
C LEU A 680 -4.67 -9.63 26.38
N GLU A 681 -5.62 -9.57 25.45
CA GLU A 681 -6.81 -10.43 25.42
C GLU A 681 -6.45 -11.91 25.27
N GLU A 682 -5.48 -12.23 24.41
CA GLU A 682 -4.95 -13.59 24.24
C GLU A 682 -4.34 -14.12 25.56
N TYR A 683 -3.59 -13.28 26.27
CA TYR A 683 -3.09 -13.59 27.61
C TYR A 683 -4.22 -13.87 28.60
N ILE A 684 -5.23 -12.99 28.67
CA ILE A 684 -6.37 -13.10 29.60
C ILE A 684 -7.19 -14.37 29.32
N LYS A 685 -7.31 -14.80 28.06
CA LYS A 685 -8.11 -15.97 27.68
C LYS A 685 -7.38 -17.30 27.86
N ILE A 686 -6.05 -17.33 27.71
CA ILE A 686 -5.28 -18.58 27.65
C ILE A 686 -4.40 -18.75 28.88
N ALA A 687 -3.51 -17.78 29.15
CA ALA A 687 -2.49 -17.92 30.18
C ALA A 687 -3.04 -17.61 31.58
N PHE A 688 -3.87 -16.57 31.70
CA PHE A 688 -4.44 -16.16 32.99
C PHE A 688 -5.28 -17.27 33.68
N PRO A 689 -6.17 -18.01 32.97
CA PRO A 689 -6.92 -19.10 33.58
C PRO A 689 -6.01 -20.27 34.00
N LEU A 690 -4.96 -20.54 33.22
CA LEU A 690 -4.00 -21.60 33.55
C LEU A 690 -3.21 -21.26 34.82
N ILE A 691 -2.85 -19.99 35.03
CA ILE A 691 -2.24 -19.52 36.28
C ILE A 691 -3.21 -19.70 37.45
N MET A 692 -4.47 -19.28 37.32
CA MET A 692 -5.46 -19.45 38.40
C MET A 692 -5.72 -20.91 38.76
N VAL A 693 -5.89 -21.79 37.76
CA VAL A 693 -6.10 -23.23 37.99
C VAL A 693 -4.87 -23.85 38.65
N SER A 694 -3.67 -23.46 38.21
CA SER A 694 -2.42 -23.94 38.80
C SER A 694 -2.32 -23.50 40.26
N SER A 695 -2.52 -22.23 40.57
CA SER A 695 -2.48 -21.72 41.96
C SER A 695 -3.52 -22.41 42.87
N PHE A 696 -4.75 -22.58 42.38
CA PHE A 696 -5.79 -23.29 43.14
C PHE A 696 -5.41 -24.74 43.43
N LEU A 697 -4.88 -25.46 42.43
CA LEU A 697 -4.46 -26.85 42.57
C LEU A 697 -3.28 -26.99 43.53
N ILE A 698 -2.32 -26.07 43.44
CA ILE A 698 -1.17 -25.98 44.33
C ILE A 698 -1.64 -25.78 45.79
N LYS A 699 -2.51 -24.80 46.03
CA LYS A 699 -3.02 -24.53 47.38
C LYS A 699 -3.84 -25.70 47.93
N THR A 700 -4.61 -26.37 47.07
CA THR A 700 -5.36 -27.57 47.46
C THR A 700 -4.42 -28.68 47.93
N ILE A 701 -3.32 -28.92 47.23
CA ILE A 701 -2.31 -29.93 47.62
C ILE A 701 -1.64 -29.57 48.95
N GLU A 702 -1.40 -28.28 49.19
CA GLU A 702 -0.85 -27.76 50.45
C GLU A 702 -1.79 -28.01 51.62
N VAL A 703 -3.04 -27.59 51.50
CA VAL A 703 -4.06 -27.71 52.55
C VAL A 703 -4.38 -29.18 52.89
N LEU A 704 -4.32 -30.08 51.89
CA LEU A 704 -4.50 -31.53 52.10
C LEU A 704 -3.28 -32.22 52.73
N GLY A 705 -2.17 -31.51 52.96
CA GLY A 705 -0.92 -32.09 53.49
C GLY A 705 -0.24 -33.09 52.54
N LEU A 706 -0.70 -33.17 51.29
CA LEU A 706 -0.19 -34.09 50.26
C LEU A 706 1.18 -33.67 49.73
N LEU A 707 1.59 -32.42 50.00
CA LEU A 707 2.89 -31.87 49.65
C LEU A 707 4.06 -32.74 50.17
N GLY A 708 3.94 -33.30 51.38
CA GLY A 708 4.94 -34.22 51.94
C GLY A 708 5.03 -35.58 51.24
N VAL A 709 3.91 -36.07 50.69
CA VAL A 709 3.87 -37.31 49.89
C VAL A 709 4.57 -37.09 48.55
N PHE A 710 4.25 -35.99 47.87
CA PHE A 710 4.92 -35.61 46.62
C PHE A 710 6.43 -35.38 46.83
N GLN A 711 6.81 -34.73 47.93
CA GLN A 711 8.21 -34.57 48.32
C GLN A 711 8.91 -35.91 48.59
N ALA A 712 8.23 -36.88 49.22
CA ALA A 712 8.79 -38.22 49.44
C ALA A 712 9.00 -38.98 48.13
N VAL A 713 8.07 -38.88 47.18
CA VAL A 713 8.17 -39.51 45.85
C VAL A 713 9.32 -38.94 45.03
N LEU A 714 9.57 -37.62 45.11
CA LEU A 714 10.64 -36.95 44.37
C LEU A 714 11.97 -36.86 45.12
N SER A 715 12.00 -37.20 46.41
CA SER A 715 13.21 -37.26 47.23
C SER A 715 14.35 -38.07 46.59
N PRO A 716 14.12 -39.24 45.96
CA PRO A 716 15.20 -40.00 45.30
C PRO A 716 15.83 -39.20 44.15
N VAL A 717 15.03 -38.47 43.38
CA VAL A 717 15.54 -37.64 42.28
C VAL A 717 16.35 -36.46 42.82
N ALA A 718 15.84 -35.77 43.85
CA ALA A 718 16.51 -34.62 44.44
C ALA A 718 17.81 -34.99 45.19
N THR A 719 17.75 -36.00 46.07
CA THR A 719 18.86 -36.35 46.97
C THR A 719 19.88 -37.32 46.35
N VAL A 720 19.44 -38.29 45.54
CA VAL A 720 20.33 -39.32 44.97
C VAL A 720 20.87 -38.91 43.59
N TRP A 721 20.03 -38.28 42.75
CA TRP A 721 20.44 -37.92 41.38
C TRP A 721 21.10 -36.54 41.30
N LEU A 722 20.54 -35.56 42.00
CA LEU A 722 21.03 -34.17 41.98
C LEU A 722 21.91 -33.81 43.19
N GLY A 723 21.92 -34.63 44.25
CA GLY A 723 22.69 -34.37 45.47
C GLY A 723 22.20 -33.17 46.29
N LEU A 724 20.93 -32.77 46.12
CA LEU A 724 20.33 -31.58 46.73
C LEU A 724 19.46 -31.94 47.95
N PRO A 725 19.23 -30.99 48.88
CA PRO A 725 18.35 -31.18 50.03
C PRO A 725 16.95 -31.65 49.62
N ARG A 726 16.27 -32.40 50.51
CA ARG A 726 14.97 -33.03 50.22
C ARG A 726 13.88 -31.99 49.96
N GLU A 727 14.04 -30.80 50.50
CA GLU A 727 13.18 -29.62 50.36
C GLU A 727 13.16 -29.12 48.90
N VAL A 728 14.25 -29.32 48.16
CA VAL A 728 14.36 -28.95 46.74
C VAL A 728 13.44 -29.79 45.85
N GLY A 729 13.06 -31.00 46.28
CA GLY A 729 12.10 -31.85 45.57
C GLY A 729 10.74 -31.17 45.36
N ILE A 730 10.33 -30.32 46.29
CA ILE A 730 9.10 -29.52 46.20
C ILE A 730 9.21 -28.46 45.09
N THR A 731 10.36 -27.78 45.04
CA THR A 731 10.64 -26.74 44.05
C THR A 731 10.63 -27.26 42.62
N LEU A 732 11.01 -28.53 42.40
CA LEU A 732 10.98 -29.18 41.08
C LEU A 732 9.56 -29.35 40.52
N ILE A 733 8.58 -29.69 41.37
CA ILE A 733 7.17 -29.81 40.98
C ILE A 733 6.61 -28.45 40.58
N PHE A 734 6.85 -27.45 41.43
CA PHE A 734 6.39 -26.09 41.17
C PHE A 734 7.08 -25.47 39.97
N GLY A 735 8.32 -25.85 39.70
CA GLY A 735 9.04 -25.49 38.48
C GLY A 735 8.44 -26.02 37.18
N ILE A 736 7.72 -27.14 37.19
CA ILE A 736 7.03 -27.65 35.99
C ILE A 736 5.84 -26.77 35.64
N LEU A 737 5.06 -26.36 36.65
CA LEU A 737 3.91 -25.48 36.48
C LEU A 737 4.34 -24.03 36.26
N ARG A 738 5.46 -23.63 36.88
CA ARG A 738 5.95 -22.27 36.95
C ARG A 738 7.45 -22.23 37.22
N LYS A 739 8.26 -22.25 36.16
CA LYS A 739 9.73 -22.41 36.21
C LYS A 739 10.42 -21.40 37.12
N GLU A 740 9.88 -20.20 37.20
CA GLU A 740 10.38 -19.11 38.01
C GLU A 740 10.13 -19.33 39.52
N LEU A 741 9.04 -20.01 39.91
CA LEU A 741 8.76 -20.33 41.32
C LEU A 741 9.81 -21.28 41.90
N MET A 742 10.41 -22.16 41.09
CA MET A 742 11.45 -23.08 41.56
C MET A 742 12.58 -22.32 42.26
N LEU A 743 13.06 -21.25 41.62
CA LEU A 743 14.18 -20.46 42.08
C LEU A 743 13.81 -19.52 43.25
N VAL A 744 12.59 -18.97 43.25
CA VAL A 744 12.07 -18.18 44.38
C VAL A 744 11.91 -19.06 45.63
N MET A 745 11.37 -20.26 45.48
CA MET A 745 11.21 -21.21 46.59
C MET A 745 12.57 -21.74 47.08
N LEU A 746 13.52 -21.97 46.17
CA LEU A 746 14.91 -22.30 46.53
C LEU A 746 15.61 -21.18 47.30
N ALA A 747 15.21 -19.92 47.13
CA ALA A 747 15.76 -18.80 47.89
C ALA A 747 15.08 -18.63 49.27
N ALA A 748 13.88 -19.21 49.44
CA ALA A 748 13.13 -19.19 50.70
C ALA A 748 13.46 -20.39 51.61
N ILE A 749 13.99 -21.47 51.02
CA ILE A 749 14.59 -22.64 51.70
C ILE A 749 16.05 -22.32 52.01
#